data_AF-A0A8J6NCP8-F1
#
_entry.id   AF-A0A8J6NCP8-F1
#
_cell.length_a   1.000
_cell.length_b   1.000
_cell.length_c   1.000
_cell.angle_alpha   90.00
_cell.angle_beta   90.00
_cell.angle_gamma   90.00
#
_symmetry.space_group_name_H-M   'P 1'
#
loop_
_entity.id
_entity.type
_entity.pdbx_description
1 polymer ?
#
loop_
_entity_poly.entity_id
_entity_poly.type
_entity_poly.pdbx_seq_one_letter_code
_entity_poly.pdbx_strand_id
1 'polypeptide(L)'
;MLLSPTLSPAELPRTGQRTCYDQEGNMIEHTGTGQDGDYQSGVVWPDPRFKDNGDGTITDLLTGLMWLKNGSCMGWLSWQAAMNVAQELNSLGSGSDHCSKLAVSYDDWRLPTVQELETLLNAESSDPYQFLNFYGFQGVQSDSYWSSTTGPNPYSAWLLHFDTGEILSGGKVETHHALLVRNEKTESANKSESSHAGIDIERAKIQLSEQLSLLREKISFLGEANTDISKLAPSEKDSTVALARFLDNGDGTVTDLETELMWLKDVSCLGSEHWQAGLDVVNEFNRDPLVFHCRDFTAASYDDWALPNRNELRSLISYSADLPALATDFPTDHVQPYYWTSTTLASHPAMAYDVYMGTGALGIRSKKDKRYVWPVRPVHGRVERQRVPDKTQTMELKAEHYLLRPIGNRITIGWPAKRFTDHGDGTIIDNLTGFMWLKDSDCFGKLKWKVASEVTRRLNTEPKRFFDCIEYSASYDNWQIPDMHKLQDLLEGSQGEPAGWLNTQGAVNVQARDYWTVSENPYNLYHAWAINMGDGGGRNYPKSFELYVWPFRKQLFVGPVNPTVSLKGNGQQDLLHLSLSQEFILSAAVDYNNGAILSDFKIWYDAPDGNTWWLTGNGQWFQDERVVFRGNLFHLEEYTVFHAGTSNLAPGDYTFHFSVTPLQQQEEQTPVVFSSDFILTLEEAASTEDVIDEEVTVLVD
;
A
#
# COMPACT_ATOMS: atom_id res chain seq x y z
N MET A 1 25.46 24.29 21.84
CA MET A 1 25.26 23.01 21.14
C MET A 1 23.80 22.95 20.78
N LEU A 2 23.47 23.08 19.50
CA LEU A 2 22.14 22.78 19.00
C LEU A 2 21.98 21.27 19.13
N LEU A 3 21.09 20.84 20.01
CA LEU A 3 20.60 19.46 20.00
C LEU A 3 19.86 19.29 18.68
N SER A 4 20.34 18.37 17.84
CA SER A 4 19.54 17.84 16.75
C SER A 4 18.24 17.27 17.32
N PRO A 5 17.10 17.38 16.61
CA PRO A 5 15.87 16.78 17.07
C PRO A 5 16.09 15.27 17.17
N THR A 6 15.52 14.67 18.21
CA THR A 6 15.33 13.22 18.33
C THR A 6 14.79 12.70 16.99
N LEU A 7 15.61 11.96 16.25
CA LEU A 7 15.18 11.26 15.04
C LEU A 7 14.02 10.34 15.44
N SER A 8 12.85 10.57 14.85
CA SER A 8 11.85 9.52 14.73
C SER A 8 12.48 8.32 14.03
N PRO A 9 12.06 7.08 14.36
CA PRO A 9 12.44 5.91 13.58
C PRO A 9 12.27 6.17 12.08
N ALA A 10 13.24 5.74 11.27
CA ALA A 10 13.16 5.78 9.83
C ALA A 10 12.13 4.75 9.36
N GLU A 11 10.91 5.22 9.10
CA GLU A 11 9.83 4.41 8.58
C GLU A 11 10.14 3.95 7.14
N LEU A 12 10.36 2.66 6.94
CA LEU A 12 10.58 2.10 5.61
C LEU A 12 9.26 2.06 4.82
N PRO A 13 9.24 2.55 3.57
CA PRO A 13 8.03 2.52 2.77
C PRO A 13 7.71 1.09 2.30
N ARG A 14 6.42 0.84 2.01
CA ARG A 14 6.02 -0.34 1.23
C ARG A 14 6.80 -0.41 -0.08
N THR A 15 7.07 -1.62 -0.56
CA THR A 15 7.74 -1.81 -1.86
C THR A 15 6.82 -1.48 -3.04
N GLY A 16 5.51 -1.49 -2.80
CA GLY A 16 4.46 -1.35 -3.79
C GLY A 16 3.86 -2.68 -4.25
N GLN A 17 4.49 -3.82 -3.96
CA GLN A 17 4.00 -5.15 -4.39
C GLN A 17 2.68 -5.48 -3.69
N ARG A 18 1.70 -5.93 -4.45
CA ARG A 18 0.39 -6.40 -3.98
C ARG A 18 0.07 -7.79 -4.53
N THR A 19 0.64 -8.15 -5.66
CA THR A 19 0.42 -9.47 -6.27
C THR A 19 1.40 -10.51 -5.70
N CYS A 20 0.88 -11.70 -5.42
CA CYS A 20 1.68 -12.87 -5.01
C CYS A 20 1.80 -13.86 -6.16
N TYR A 21 2.91 -14.59 -6.20
CA TYR A 21 3.22 -15.51 -7.30
C TYR A 21 3.78 -16.84 -6.78
N ASP A 22 3.43 -17.94 -7.45
CA ASP A 22 4.03 -19.25 -7.21
C ASP A 22 5.49 -19.33 -7.70
N GLN A 23 6.09 -20.51 -7.62
CA GLN A 23 7.48 -20.77 -8.03
C GLN A 23 7.67 -20.70 -9.56
N GLU A 24 6.61 -20.94 -10.32
CA GLU A 24 6.56 -20.86 -11.79
C GLU A 24 6.29 -19.44 -12.29
N GLY A 25 5.87 -18.54 -11.40
CA GLY A 25 5.55 -17.15 -11.70
C GLY A 25 4.07 -16.93 -12.06
N ASN A 26 3.19 -17.88 -11.78
CA ASN A 26 1.75 -17.66 -11.92
C ASN A 26 1.23 -16.86 -10.73
N MET A 27 0.28 -15.96 -10.98
CA MET A 27 -0.40 -15.23 -9.92
C MET A 27 -1.20 -16.18 -9.04
N ILE A 28 -1.14 -15.95 -7.73
CA ILE A 28 -1.88 -16.71 -6.71
C ILE A 28 -2.60 -15.76 -5.76
N GLU A 29 -3.58 -16.31 -5.02
CA GLU A 29 -4.22 -15.60 -3.91
C GLU A 29 -3.16 -15.13 -2.91
N HIS A 30 -3.23 -13.86 -2.51
CA HIS A 30 -2.17 -13.25 -1.70
C HIS A 30 -2.16 -13.75 -0.25
N THR A 31 -3.33 -14.08 0.30
CA THR A 31 -3.51 -14.34 1.75
C THR A 31 -2.74 -15.55 2.26
N GLY A 32 -1.85 -15.33 3.24
CA GLY A 32 -1.17 -16.39 3.97
C GLY A 32 0.00 -17.03 3.22
N THR A 33 0.49 -16.37 2.18
CA THR A 33 1.65 -16.80 1.39
C THR A 33 2.97 -16.38 2.01
N GLY A 34 2.96 -15.36 2.88
CA GLY A 34 4.14 -14.78 3.48
C GLY A 34 5.00 -13.92 2.53
N GLN A 35 4.50 -13.66 1.32
CA GLN A 35 5.17 -12.86 0.30
C GLN A 35 5.03 -11.36 0.60
N ASP A 36 5.82 -10.54 -0.10
CA ASP A 36 5.72 -9.07 0.02
C ASP A 36 4.33 -8.54 -0.39
N GLY A 37 3.69 -9.14 -1.41
CA GLY A 37 2.32 -8.81 -1.80
C GLY A 37 1.24 -9.17 -0.78
N ASP A 38 1.53 -10.14 0.10
CA ASP A 38 0.66 -10.53 1.22
C ASP A 38 0.82 -9.54 2.36
N TYR A 39 2.05 -9.39 2.87
CA TYR A 39 2.29 -8.57 4.06
C TYR A 39 2.27 -7.07 3.81
N GLN A 40 2.71 -6.63 2.63
CA GLN A 40 2.84 -5.22 2.26
C GLN A 40 3.49 -4.39 3.39
N SER A 41 4.58 -4.93 3.96
CA SER A 41 5.29 -4.34 5.10
C SER A 41 5.77 -2.92 4.76
N GLY A 42 5.63 -2.01 5.73
CA GLY A 42 6.10 -0.63 5.64
C GLY A 42 4.99 0.40 5.51
N VAL A 43 5.39 1.67 5.39
CA VAL A 43 4.48 2.81 5.31
C VAL A 43 3.77 2.87 3.96
N VAL A 44 2.45 3.00 4.05
CA VAL A 44 1.55 3.17 2.90
C VAL A 44 1.96 4.42 2.12
N TRP A 45 1.97 4.32 0.80
CA TRP A 45 2.29 5.47 -0.04
C TRP A 45 1.20 6.53 -0.01
N PRO A 46 1.55 7.82 -0.04
CA PRO A 46 0.57 8.88 -0.26
C PRO A 46 -0.04 8.77 -1.67
N ASP A 47 -1.30 9.21 -1.80
CA ASP A 47 -2.01 9.30 -3.07
C ASP A 47 -2.54 10.73 -3.28
N PRO A 48 -2.06 11.47 -4.31
CA PRO A 48 -1.00 11.08 -5.24
C PRO A 48 0.38 11.04 -4.57
N ARG A 49 1.28 10.18 -5.05
CA ARG A 49 2.67 10.12 -4.55
C ARG A 49 3.55 11.21 -5.14
N PHE A 50 3.48 11.40 -6.45
CA PHE A 50 4.32 12.34 -7.17
C PHE A 50 3.53 13.58 -7.56
N LYS A 51 4.02 14.75 -7.17
CA LYS A 51 3.42 16.04 -7.47
C LYS A 51 4.29 16.82 -8.46
N ASP A 52 3.76 17.07 -9.65
CA ASP A 52 4.37 17.97 -10.63
C ASP A 52 4.28 19.42 -10.14
N ASN A 53 5.43 20.09 -10.01
CA ASN A 53 5.49 21.48 -9.55
C ASN A 53 5.29 22.49 -10.70
N GLY A 54 5.20 22.02 -11.95
CA GLY A 54 5.01 22.87 -13.13
C GLY A 54 6.24 23.70 -13.52
N ASP A 55 7.35 23.55 -12.78
CA ASP A 55 8.61 24.27 -13.00
C ASP A 55 9.72 23.40 -13.60
N GLY A 56 9.39 22.17 -14.00
CA GLY A 56 10.35 21.16 -14.46
C GLY A 56 10.87 20.26 -13.33
N THR A 57 10.26 20.30 -12.14
CA THR A 57 10.54 19.40 -11.02
C THR A 57 9.31 18.60 -10.57
N ILE A 58 9.55 17.51 -9.86
CA ILE A 58 8.53 16.65 -9.24
C ILE A 58 8.87 16.49 -7.76
N THR A 59 7.90 16.73 -6.88
CA THR A 59 8.02 16.40 -5.45
C THR A 59 7.49 14.98 -5.21
N ASP A 60 8.30 14.12 -4.61
CA ASP A 60 7.89 12.83 -4.07
C ASP A 60 7.36 13.02 -2.65
N LEU A 61 6.04 12.94 -2.50
CA LEU A 61 5.34 13.17 -1.23
C LEU A 61 5.61 12.08 -0.20
N LEU A 62 6.16 10.92 -0.60
CA LEU A 62 6.57 9.87 0.32
C LEU A 62 7.87 10.20 1.05
N THR A 63 8.82 10.80 0.33
CA THR A 63 10.19 11.06 0.84
C THR A 63 10.45 12.53 1.14
N GLY A 64 9.59 13.44 0.67
CA GLY A 64 9.83 14.89 0.69
C GLY A 64 10.96 15.34 -0.26
N LEU A 65 11.49 14.44 -1.09
CA LEU A 65 12.54 14.77 -2.06
C LEU A 65 11.93 15.39 -3.30
N MET A 66 12.66 16.32 -3.91
CA MET A 66 12.27 16.93 -5.17
C MET A 66 13.26 16.55 -6.27
N TRP A 67 12.73 16.04 -7.37
CA TRP A 67 13.45 15.42 -8.46
C TRP A 67 13.36 16.25 -9.73
N LEU A 68 14.39 16.16 -10.57
CA LEU A 68 14.31 16.69 -11.91
C LEU A 68 13.27 15.91 -12.72
N LYS A 69 12.34 16.61 -13.36
CA LYS A 69 11.26 15.96 -14.11
C LYS A 69 11.75 15.19 -15.33
N ASN A 70 12.75 15.72 -16.04
CA ASN A 70 13.28 15.08 -17.26
C ASN A 70 14.51 14.21 -16.96
N GLY A 71 14.32 12.89 -16.91
CA GLY A 71 15.37 11.91 -16.64
C GLY A 71 16.32 11.61 -17.82
N SER A 72 16.10 12.20 -18.99
CA SER A 72 16.96 12.02 -20.19
C SER A 72 17.73 13.26 -20.61
N CYS A 73 17.46 14.43 -20.03
CA CYS A 73 18.01 15.69 -20.54
C CYS A 73 19.55 15.76 -20.49
N MET A 74 20.18 14.92 -19.66
CA MET A 74 21.65 14.86 -19.52
C MET A 74 22.33 13.86 -20.45
N GLY A 75 21.58 12.95 -21.09
CA GLY A 75 22.14 11.84 -21.86
C GLY A 75 22.96 10.87 -21.01
N TRP A 76 23.92 10.18 -21.63
CA TRP A 76 24.84 9.27 -20.96
C TRP A 76 26.08 10.01 -20.46
N LEU A 77 26.37 9.88 -19.17
CA LEU A 77 27.48 10.56 -18.51
C LEU A 77 28.34 9.57 -17.75
N SER A 78 29.65 9.81 -17.72
CA SER A 78 30.50 9.16 -16.72
C SER A 78 30.13 9.62 -15.32
N TRP A 79 30.47 8.85 -14.30
CA TRP A 79 30.08 9.17 -12.93
C TRP A 79 30.56 10.56 -12.49
N GLN A 80 31.81 10.91 -12.83
CA GLN A 80 32.36 12.25 -12.55
C GLN A 80 31.65 13.34 -13.37
N ALA A 81 31.29 13.07 -14.63
CA ALA A 81 30.56 14.03 -15.45
C ALA A 81 29.15 14.29 -14.90
N ALA A 82 28.45 13.26 -14.41
CA ALA A 82 27.14 13.41 -13.75
C ALA A 82 27.22 14.33 -12.52
N MET A 83 28.26 14.18 -11.69
CA MET A 83 28.48 15.05 -10.54
C MET A 83 28.80 16.50 -10.96
N ASN A 84 29.60 16.68 -12.02
CA ASN A 84 29.93 18.01 -12.53
C ASN A 84 28.68 18.72 -13.08
N VAL A 85 27.79 18.00 -13.78
CA VAL A 85 26.54 18.59 -14.30
C VAL A 85 25.65 19.11 -13.18
N ALA A 86 25.57 18.42 -12.04
CA ALA A 86 24.86 18.93 -10.87
C ALA A 86 25.45 20.25 -10.35
N GLN A 87 26.78 20.35 -10.28
CA GLN A 87 27.49 21.58 -9.87
C GLN A 87 27.29 22.72 -10.86
N GLU A 88 27.32 22.43 -12.17
CA GLU A 88 27.06 23.40 -13.22
C GLU A 88 25.63 23.97 -13.13
N LEU A 89 24.62 23.10 -12.94
CA LEU A 89 23.23 23.52 -12.74
C LEU A 89 23.09 24.48 -11.55
N ASN A 90 23.79 24.20 -10.45
CA ASN A 90 23.77 25.07 -9.27
C ASN A 90 24.44 26.43 -9.50
N SER A 91 25.45 26.48 -10.37
CA SER A 91 26.23 27.70 -10.64
C SER A 91 25.57 28.66 -11.64
N LEU A 92 24.80 28.12 -12.60
CA LEU A 92 24.29 28.90 -13.73
C LEU A 92 22.92 29.52 -13.47
N GLY A 93 22.19 29.06 -12.44
CA GLY A 93 20.87 29.56 -12.07
C GLY A 93 19.76 29.27 -13.10
N SER A 94 20.08 29.12 -14.38
CA SER A 94 19.21 28.61 -15.44
C SER A 94 20.09 27.75 -16.34
N GLY A 95 19.63 26.52 -16.61
CA GLY A 95 20.47 25.41 -17.04
C GLY A 95 21.44 25.68 -18.20
N SER A 96 22.57 24.95 -18.17
CA SER A 96 23.34 24.65 -19.38
C SER A 96 22.41 24.03 -20.45
N ASP A 97 22.80 24.11 -21.72
CA ASP A 97 22.00 23.67 -22.89
C ASP A 97 21.37 22.26 -22.75
N HIS A 98 21.89 21.43 -21.84
CA HIS A 98 21.47 20.07 -21.56
C HIS A 98 20.04 19.96 -20.96
N CYS A 99 19.66 20.76 -19.96
CA CYS A 99 18.34 20.69 -19.29
C CYS A 99 17.61 22.04 -19.31
N SER A 100 17.57 22.65 -20.50
CA SER A 100 17.20 24.04 -20.82
C SER A 100 15.72 24.46 -20.57
N LYS A 101 15.00 23.80 -19.65
CA LYS A 101 13.60 24.10 -19.30
C LYS A 101 13.26 23.99 -17.80
N LEU A 102 14.19 24.27 -16.90
CA LEU A 102 13.80 24.55 -15.51
C LEU A 102 13.23 25.98 -15.46
N ALA A 103 11.94 26.12 -15.13
CA ALA A 103 11.28 27.41 -15.02
C ALA A 103 11.71 28.18 -13.76
N VAL A 104 12.27 27.47 -12.78
CA VAL A 104 12.75 27.98 -11.50
C VAL A 104 14.21 27.60 -11.29
N SER A 105 14.97 28.56 -10.77
CA SER A 105 16.38 28.44 -10.44
C SER A 105 16.58 27.81 -9.06
N TYR A 106 17.32 26.72 -8.99
CA TYR A 106 17.67 26.01 -7.77
C TYR A 106 19.19 25.78 -7.73
N ASP A 107 19.79 25.88 -6.53
CA ASP A 107 21.25 25.94 -6.31
C ASP A 107 21.82 24.77 -5.49
N ASP A 108 21.01 23.75 -5.22
CA ASP A 108 21.30 22.61 -4.37
C ASP A 108 21.01 21.24 -5.04
N TRP A 109 21.03 21.19 -6.36
CA TRP A 109 20.97 19.94 -7.13
C TRP A 109 22.16 19.05 -6.82
N ARG A 110 21.90 17.75 -6.67
CA ARG A 110 22.91 16.73 -6.49
C ARG A 110 22.49 15.42 -7.14
N LEU A 111 23.47 14.55 -7.34
CA LEU A 111 23.20 13.16 -7.69
C LEU A 111 22.62 12.44 -6.44
N PRO A 112 21.52 11.69 -6.57
CA PRO A 112 20.87 10.99 -5.45
C PRO A 112 21.76 9.91 -4.87
N THR A 113 21.59 9.58 -3.60
CA THR A 113 22.17 8.35 -3.05
C THR A 113 21.43 7.14 -3.64
N VAL A 114 22.04 5.96 -3.54
CA VAL A 114 21.40 4.73 -4.04
C VAL A 114 20.10 4.41 -3.31
N GLN A 115 20.00 4.76 -2.02
CA GLN A 115 18.78 4.62 -1.22
C GLN A 115 17.68 5.58 -1.70
N GLU A 116 18.04 6.83 -2.01
CA GLU A 116 17.08 7.79 -2.56
C GLU A 116 16.55 7.35 -3.92
N LEU A 117 17.43 6.86 -4.81
CA LEU A 117 17.02 6.31 -6.11
C LEU A 117 16.08 5.12 -5.96
N GLU A 118 16.40 4.20 -5.04
CA GLU A 118 15.59 3.00 -4.81
C GLU A 118 14.16 3.35 -4.40
N THR A 119 13.95 4.46 -3.67
CA THR A 119 12.61 4.86 -3.25
C THR A 119 11.67 5.06 -4.45
N LEU A 120 12.19 5.45 -5.61
CA LEU A 120 11.41 5.68 -6.83
C LEU A 120 10.84 4.40 -7.46
N LEU A 121 11.30 3.22 -7.04
CA LEU A 121 10.83 1.95 -7.59
C LEU A 121 9.46 1.54 -7.06
N ASN A 122 8.65 0.97 -7.95
CA ASN A 122 7.45 0.23 -7.61
C ASN A 122 7.62 -1.25 -7.93
N ALA A 123 7.56 -2.11 -6.91
CA ALA A 123 7.72 -3.55 -7.04
C ALA A 123 6.64 -4.25 -7.86
N GLU A 124 5.44 -3.65 -7.92
CA GLU A 124 4.31 -4.16 -8.70
C GLU A 124 4.48 -3.85 -10.18
N SER A 125 5.33 -2.88 -10.52
CA SER A 125 5.54 -2.47 -11.90
C SER A 125 6.54 -3.40 -12.59
N SER A 126 6.09 -4.02 -13.68
CA SER A 126 6.99 -4.74 -14.60
C SER A 126 7.95 -3.82 -15.35
N ASP A 127 7.66 -2.51 -15.41
CA ASP A 127 8.45 -1.51 -16.13
C ASP A 127 8.64 -0.25 -15.25
N PRO A 128 9.60 -0.25 -14.31
CA PRO A 128 9.77 0.85 -13.35
C PRO A 128 9.94 2.24 -14.01
N TYR A 129 10.66 2.33 -15.13
CA TYR A 129 10.80 3.57 -15.89
C TYR A 129 9.47 4.09 -16.45
N GLN A 130 8.58 3.20 -16.92
CA GLN A 130 7.25 3.57 -17.42
C GLN A 130 6.36 4.03 -16.28
N PHE A 131 6.43 3.37 -15.13
CA PHE A 131 5.74 3.81 -13.92
C PHE A 131 6.11 5.27 -13.59
N LEU A 132 7.39 5.63 -13.55
CA LEU A 132 7.78 7.02 -13.29
C LEU A 132 7.29 7.99 -14.36
N ASN A 133 7.44 7.64 -15.65
CA ASN A 133 6.97 8.49 -16.74
C ASN A 133 5.44 8.70 -16.70
N PHE A 134 4.68 7.68 -16.26
CA PHE A 134 3.25 7.77 -16.06
C PHE A 134 2.90 8.74 -14.92
N TYR A 135 3.64 8.71 -13.82
CA TYR A 135 3.45 9.62 -12.68
C TYR A 135 4.16 10.98 -12.81
N GLY A 136 4.28 11.47 -14.05
CA GLY A 136 4.66 12.84 -14.36
C GLY A 136 6.13 13.04 -14.73
N PHE A 137 7.02 12.08 -14.48
CA PHE A 137 8.40 12.18 -14.98
C PHE A 137 8.40 12.15 -16.52
N GLN A 138 9.49 12.59 -17.12
CA GLN A 138 9.66 12.65 -18.58
C GLN A 138 10.98 12.03 -18.98
N GLY A 139 10.95 11.17 -19.99
CA GLY A 139 12.16 10.62 -20.58
C GLY A 139 13.00 9.79 -19.61
N VAL A 140 12.43 9.25 -18.53
CA VAL A 140 13.11 8.18 -17.79
C VAL A 140 13.24 6.99 -18.74
N GLN A 141 14.45 6.44 -18.88
CA GLN A 141 14.79 5.38 -19.83
C GLN A 141 14.83 4.03 -19.12
N SER A 142 14.60 2.97 -19.91
CA SER A 142 14.83 1.57 -19.53
C SER A 142 16.33 1.26 -19.51
N ASP A 143 17.06 1.88 -18.60
CA ASP A 143 18.53 1.80 -18.53
C ASP A 143 19.00 2.06 -17.08
N SER A 144 20.31 2.08 -16.88
CA SER A 144 20.97 2.27 -15.60
C SER A 144 21.14 3.75 -15.26
N TYR A 145 20.91 4.08 -13.99
CA TYR A 145 21.01 5.44 -13.46
C TYR A 145 22.02 5.52 -12.33
N TRP A 146 22.95 6.46 -12.45
CA TRP A 146 24.00 6.68 -11.46
C TRP A 146 23.46 7.20 -10.13
N SER A 147 23.98 6.65 -9.04
CA SER A 147 23.91 7.26 -7.71
C SER A 147 25.21 7.97 -7.34
N SER A 148 25.18 8.85 -6.33
CA SER A 148 26.36 9.43 -5.69
C SER A 148 27.08 8.47 -4.75
N THR A 149 26.48 7.31 -4.45
CA THR A 149 27.06 6.32 -3.55
C THR A 149 28.20 5.59 -4.26
N THR A 150 29.42 5.70 -3.72
CA THR A 150 30.58 4.94 -4.24
C THR A 150 30.35 3.44 -4.02
N GLY A 151 30.76 2.64 -5.00
CA GLY A 151 30.59 1.19 -5.02
C GLY A 151 31.55 0.47 -4.08
N PRO A 152 31.63 -0.86 -4.17
CA PRO A 152 32.51 -1.70 -3.35
C PRO A 152 34.00 -1.42 -3.51
N ASN A 153 34.39 -0.57 -4.45
CA ASN A 153 35.76 -0.10 -4.60
C ASN A 153 35.77 1.35 -5.09
N PRO A 154 36.90 2.08 -4.92
CA PRO A 154 36.98 3.50 -5.27
C PRO A 154 36.69 3.82 -6.75
N TYR A 155 36.84 2.82 -7.63
CA TYR A 155 36.67 2.96 -9.08
C TYR A 155 35.27 2.63 -9.57
N SER A 156 34.37 2.15 -8.70
CA SER A 156 32.97 1.86 -9.04
C SER A 156 32.00 2.75 -8.27
N ALA A 157 30.78 2.87 -8.78
CA ALA A 157 29.66 3.54 -8.13
C ALA A 157 28.41 2.67 -8.23
N TRP A 158 27.51 2.80 -7.27
CA TRP A 158 26.21 2.13 -7.32
C TRP A 158 25.32 2.78 -8.38
N LEU A 159 24.58 1.95 -9.08
CA LEU A 159 23.58 2.34 -10.05
C LEU A 159 22.29 1.53 -9.84
N LEU A 160 21.18 2.12 -10.27
CA LEU A 160 19.86 1.49 -10.28
C LEU A 160 19.45 1.19 -11.71
N HIS A 161 19.01 -0.04 -11.96
CA HIS A 161 18.44 -0.49 -13.23
C HIS A 161 16.94 -0.20 -13.27
N PHE A 162 16.49 0.76 -14.10
CA PHE A 162 15.06 1.14 -14.17
C PHE A 162 14.20 0.21 -15.06
N ASP A 163 14.78 -0.88 -15.56
CA ASP A 163 14.12 -1.99 -16.24
C ASP A 163 13.81 -3.16 -15.30
N THR A 164 14.69 -3.43 -14.33
CA THR A 164 14.55 -4.60 -13.43
C THR A 164 14.48 -4.26 -11.95
N GLY A 165 14.83 -3.04 -11.53
CA GLY A 165 14.96 -2.67 -10.12
C GLY A 165 16.22 -3.20 -9.43
N GLU A 166 17.16 -3.82 -10.17
CA GLU A 166 18.45 -4.26 -9.61
C GLU A 166 19.31 -3.07 -9.20
N ILE A 167 20.06 -3.27 -8.11
CA ILE A 167 21.05 -2.30 -7.64
C ILE A 167 22.41 -2.96 -7.62
N LEU A 168 23.23 -2.57 -8.60
CA LEU A 168 24.54 -3.13 -8.89
C LEU A 168 25.58 -2.01 -8.93
N SER A 169 26.86 -2.38 -9.01
CA SER A 169 27.95 -1.40 -9.14
C SER A 169 28.53 -1.41 -10.56
N GLY A 170 28.67 -0.24 -11.18
CA GLY A 170 29.33 -0.04 -12.48
C GLY A 170 30.66 0.71 -12.34
N GLY A 171 31.55 0.59 -13.32
CA GLY A 171 32.81 1.34 -13.33
C GLY A 171 32.58 2.84 -13.54
N LYS A 172 33.22 3.71 -12.75
CA LYS A 172 33.04 5.18 -12.83
C LYS A 172 33.42 5.80 -14.19
N VAL A 173 34.12 5.05 -15.04
CA VAL A 173 34.49 5.44 -16.42
C VAL A 173 33.43 5.09 -17.46
N GLU A 174 32.50 4.19 -17.13
CA GLU A 174 31.35 3.86 -17.98
C GLU A 174 30.37 5.02 -18.00
N THR A 175 29.49 5.06 -19.00
CA THR A 175 28.51 6.12 -19.17
C THR A 175 27.10 5.59 -18.96
N HIS A 176 26.35 6.22 -18.05
CA HIS A 176 24.98 5.85 -17.67
C HIS A 176 24.14 7.12 -17.49
N HIS A 177 22.83 6.99 -17.28
CA HIS A 177 21.95 8.13 -17.06
C HIS A 177 22.10 8.73 -15.64
N ALA A 178 21.59 9.94 -15.44
CA ALA A 178 21.56 10.60 -14.14
C ALA A 178 20.20 11.27 -13.94
N LEU A 179 19.61 11.09 -12.75
CA LEU A 179 18.37 11.75 -12.33
C LEU A 179 18.66 12.55 -11.07
N LEU A 180 18.78 13.87 -11.19
CA LEU A 180 19.17 14.71 -10.07
C LEU A 180 18.03 14.92 -9.07
N VAL A 181 18.43 15.08 -7.82
CA VAL A 181 17.54 15.29 -6.67
C VAL A 181 18.01 16.50 -5.87
N ARG A 182 17.09 17.06 -5.09
CA ARG A 182 17.30 18.11 -4.09
C ARG A 182 16.35 17.88 -2.91
N ASN A 183 16.61 18.54 -1.81
CA ASN A 183 15.71 18.54 -0.66
C ASN A 183 14.59 19.59 -0.89
N GLU A 184 13.41 19.41 -0.29
CA GLU A 184 12.34 20.41 -0.34
C GLU A 184 12.78 21.71 0.35
N LYS A 185 12.65 22.84 -0.36
CA LYS A 185 12.94 24.16 0.21
C LYS A 185 11.69 24.64 0.94
N THR A 186 11.65 24.52 2.26
CA THR A 186 10.67 25.26 3.06
C THR A 186 10.83 26.74 2.75
N GLU A 187 9.80 27.37 2.19
CA GLU A 187 9.81 28.80 1.88
C GLU A 187 10.23 29.61 3.12
N SER A 188 11.16 30.52 2.88
CA SER A 188 11.75 31.42 3.86
C SER A 188 10.70 32.10 4.74
N ALA A 189 10.76 31.83 6.05
CA ALA A 189 10.15 32.67 7.06
C ALA A 189 10.59 34.13 6.83
N ASN A 190 9.60 35.00 6.62
CA ASN A 190 9.77 36.42 6.41
C ASN A 190 10.65 37.05 7.49
N LYS A 191 11.57 37.91 7.05
CA LYS A 191 12.27 38.90 7.88
C LYS A 191 11.27 39.84 8.56
N SER A 192 10.82 39.50 9.77
CA SER A 192 10.54 40.45 10.86
C SER A 192 9.93 39.71 12.04
N GLU A 193 10.73 39.34 13.04
CA GLU A 193 10.39 39.41 14.48
C GLU A 193 11.52 38.79 15.32
N SER A 194 12.62 39.53 15.39
CA SER A 194 13.64 39.36 16.43
C SER A 194 13.14 40.07 17.70
N SER A 195 12.56 39.35 18.66
CA SER A 195 12.64 39.70 20.10
C SER A 195 11.99 38.70 21.07
N HIS A 196 11.17 37.74 20.64
CA HIS A 196 10.46 36.86 21.59
C HIS A 196 11.10 35.48 21.84
N ALA A 197 11.90 34.95 20.91
CA ALA A 197 12.57 33.65 21.06
C ALA A 197 13.69 33.63 22.13
N GLY A 198 14.20 34.78 22.55
CA GLY A 198 15.24 34.87 23.58
C GLY A 198 14.73 34.66 25.01
N ILE A 199 13.43 34.86 25.26
CA ILE A 199 12.85 34.79 26.62
C ILE A 199 12.44 33.35 26.96
N ASP A 200 11.97 32.57 26.00
CA ASP A 200 11.55 31.18 26.23
C ASP A 200 12.73 30.21 26.41
N ILE A 201 13.89 30.51 25.80
CA ILE A 201 15.11 29.70 25.98
C ILE A 201 15.68 29.82 27.40
N GLU A 202 15.67 31.01 28.01
CA GLU A 202 16.11 31.14 29.40
C GLU A 202 15.12 30.54 30.40
N ARG A 203 13.82 30.62 30.10
CA ARG A 203 12.79 30.02 30.94
C ARG A 203 12.91 28.47 30.94
N ALA A 204 13.20 27.87 29.79
CA ALA A 204 13.45 26.43 29.66
C ALA A 204 14.75 25.96 30.35
N LYS A 205 15.81 26.77 30.32
CA LYS A 205 17.07 26.45 31.04
C LYS A 205 16.91 26.46 32.55
N ILE A 206 16.15 27.41 33.09
CA ILE A 206 15.85 27.48 34.53
C ILE A 206 15.06 26.24 34.95
N GLN A 207 14.04 25.87 34.19
CA GLN A 207 13.19 24.70 34.45
C GLN A 207 13.97 23.38 34.39
N LEU A 208 14.92 23.24 33.45
CA LEU A 208 15.79 22.07 33.35
C LEU A 208 16.80 21.99 34.51
N SER A 209 17.28 23.14 35.01
CA SER A 209 18.19 23.20 36.15
C SER A 209 17.52 22.78 37.47
N GLU A 210 16.23 23.14 37.66
CA GLU A 210 15.42 22.70 38.79
C GLU A 210 15.11 21.20 38.73
N GLN A 211 14.84 20.65 37.54
CA GLN A 211 14.63 19.21 37.36
C GLN A 211 15.89 18.38 37.64
N LEU A 212 17.07 18.86 37.21
CA LEU A 212 18.37 18.23 37.52
C LEU A 212 18.73 18.31 39.01
N SER A 213 18.35 19.38 39.70
CA SER A 213 18.47 19.51 41.15
C SER A 213 17.66 18.44 41.89
N LEU A 214 16.38 18.28 41.51
CA LEU A 214 15.47 17.29 42.09
C LEU A 214 15.93 15.84 41.83
N LEU A 215 16.54 15.59 40.67
CA LEU A 215 17.08 14.27 40.33
C LEU A 215 18.32 13.93 41.18
N ARG A 216 19.18 14.93 41.45
CA ARG A 216 20.35 14.76 42.33
C ARG A 216 19.96 14.53 43.79
N GLU A 217 18.91 15.19 44.27
CA GLU A 217 18.37 14.99 45.63
C GLU A 217 17.79 13.57 45.80
N LYS A 218 17.06 13.08 44.78
CA LYS A 218 16.53 11.69 44.73
C LYS A 218 17.62 10.62 44.66
N ILE A 219 18.71 10.87 43.94
CA ILE A 219 19.87 9.96 43.89
C ILE A 219 20.60 9.93 45.24
N SER A 220 20.62 11.04 46.00
CA SER A 220 21.19 11.07 47.35
C SER A 220 20.40 10.21 48.36
N PHE A 221 19.11 9.97 48.10
CA PHE A 221 18.23 9.19 48.96
C PHE A 221 18.35 7.67 48.77
N LEU A 222 19.05 7.21 47.71
CA LEU A 222 19.18 5.80 47.35
C LEU A 222 20.56 5.18 47.68
N GLY A 223 21.38 5.84 48.51
CA GLY A 223 22.73 5.41 48.83
C GLY A 223 22.95 4.94 50.27
N GLU A 224 22.58 3.69 50.60
CA GLU A 224 23.29 2.91 51.65
C GLU A 224 23.78 1.58 51.06
N ALA A 225 24.86 1.65 50.29
CA ALA A 225 25.84 0.57 50.17
C ALA A 225 27.16 1.17 49.68
N ASN A 226 28.07 1.32 50.63
CA ASN A 226 29.40 1.89 50.51
C ASN A 226 30.24 1.16 49.44
N THR A 227 30.49 1.81 48.30
CA THR A 227 31.65 1.48 47.45
C THR A 227 32.28 2.79 46.98
N ASP A 228 33.59 2.89 47.15
CA ASP A 228 34.41 4.11 47.07
C ASP A 228 34.54 4.59 45.60
N ILE A 229 33.61 5.44 45.13
CA ILE A 229 33.54 5.95 43.74
C ILE A 229 34.69 6.93 43.41
N SER A 230 35.46 7.42 44.38
CA SER A 230 36.55 8.38 44.14
C SER A 230 37.81 7.78 43.49
N LYS A 231 37.80 6.50 43.08
CA LYS A 231 38.91 5.84 42.36
C LYS A 231 38.63 5.48 40.90
N LEU A 232 37.47 5.85 40.35
CA LEU A 232 37.09 5.57 38.95
C LEU A 232 36.77 6.86 38.18
N ALA A 233 37.65 7.86 38.25
CA ALA A 233 37.62 8.96 37.29
C ALA A 233 38.62 8.67 36.16
N PRO A 234 38.17 8.35 34.92
CA PRO A 234 39.02 8.53 33.75
C PRO A 234 39.24 10.03 33.56
N SER A 235 40.46 10.38 33.16
CA SER A 235 40.84 11.75 32.78
C SER A 235 39.88 12.34 31.75
N GLU A 236 39.55 13.62 31.90
CA GLU A 236 38.88 14.45 30.88
C GLU A 236 39.70 14.47 29.57
N LYS A 237 39.52 13.44 28.74
CA LYS A 237 39.85 13.36 27.31
C LYS A 237 39.41 11.98 26.83
N ASP A 238 38.64 11.94 25.74
CA ASP A 238 37.93 10.80 25.13
C ASP A 238 36.65 10.31 25.82
N SER A 239 35.49 10.65 25.22
CA SER A 239 34.46 9.69 24.77
C SER A 239 33.14 10.39 24.48
N THR A 240 32.92 10.79 23.23
CA THR A 240 31.58 10.82 22.67
C THR A 240 31.12 9.36 22.55
N VAL A 241 30.35 8.85 23.52
CA VAL A 241 29.72 7.53 23.38
C VAL A 241 28.67 7.66 22.28
N ALA A 242 28.97 7.14 21.09
CA ALA A 242 27.97 6.94 20.05
C ALA A 242 26.92 5.94 20.58
N LEU A 243 25.64 6.28 20.53
CA LEU A 243 24.58 5.28 20.74
C LEU A 243 24.73 4.22 19.65
N ALA A 244 24.74 2.93 20.03
CA ALA A 244 24.72 1.82 19.09
C ALA A 244 23.37 1.77 18.36
N ARG A 245 23.38 1.50 17.05
CA ARG A 245 22.14 1.34 16.25
C ARG A 245 21.46 0.01 16.54
N PHE A 246 22.26 -1.04 16.67
CA PHE A 246 21.77 -2.40 16.92
C PHE A 246 21.82 -2.73 18.41
N LEU A 247 20.67 -3.07 18.97
CA LEU A 247 20.48 -3.51 20.34
C LEU A 247 20.39 -5.04 20.37
N ASP A 248 21.35 -5.70 20.99
CA ASP A 248 21.24 -7.13 21.34
C ASP A 248 20.26 -7.29 22.51
N ASN A 249 19.17 -8.01 22.28
CA ASN A 249 18.12 -8.20 23.28
C ASN A 249 18.47 -9.31 24.30
N GLY A 250 19.56 -10.06 24.07
CA GLY A 250 19.99 -11.14 24.97
C GLY A 250 19.13 -12.41 24.90
N ASP A 251 18.18 -12.46 23.96
CA ASP A 251 17.25 -13.58 23.72
C ASP A 251 17.47 -14.24 22.35
N GLY A 252 18.61 -13.96 21.71
CA GLY A 252 18.94 -14.41 20.36
C GLY A 252 18.38 -13.51 19.25
N THR A 253 17.81 -12.35 19.58
CA THR A 253 17.35 -11.34 18.63
C THR A 253 18.15 -10.03 18.73
N VAL A 254 18.13 -9.28 17.63
CA VAL A 254 18.78 -7.96 17.50
C VAL A 254 17.74 -6.97 17.01
N THR A 255 17.54 -5.88 17.75
CA THR A 255 16.68 -4.77 17.34
C THR A 255 17.50 -3.68 16.67
N ASP A 256 17.11 -3.31 15.46
CA ASP A 256 17.56 -2.09 14.79
C ASP A 256 16.76 -0.89 15.31
N LEU A 257 17.39 -0.04 16.11
CA LEU A 257 16.74 1.14 16.69
C LEU A 257 16.46 2.23 15.66
N GLU A 258 17.05 2.15 14.46
CA GLU A 258 16.79 3.10 13.39
C GLU A 258 15.47 2.78 12.67
N THR A 259 15.18 1.49 12.44
CA THR A 259 14.02 1.04 11.65
C THR A 259 12.91 0.39 12.49
N GLU A 260 13.18 0.13 13.77
CA GLU A 260 12.32 -0.66 14.67
C GLU A 260 12.04 -2.08 14.14
N LEU A 261 12.94 -2.61 13.31
CA LEU A 261 12.95 -4.00 12.89
C LEU A 261 13.78 -4.85 13.85
N MET A 262 13.32 -6.06 14.10
CA MET A 262 13.99 -7.05 14.92
C MET A 262 14.33 -8.28 14.08
N TRP A 263 15.57 -8.73 14.21
CA TRP A 263 16.22 -9.73 13.38
C TRP A 263 16.70 -10.89 14.25
N LEU A 264 16.77 -12.10 13.70
CA LEU A 264 17.52 -13.16 14.36
C LEU A 264 19.01 -12.83 14.39
N LYS A 265 19.62 -12.99 15.56
CA LYS A 265 21.06 -12.81 15.75
C LYS A 265 21.87 -13.91 15.04
N ASP A 266 21.34 -15.13 15.07
CA ASP A 266 21.84 -16.26 14.29
C ASP A 266 21.30 -16.18 12.85
N VAL A 267 22.03 -15.42 12.03
CA VAL A 267 21.69 -15.11 10.64
C VAL A 267 21.73 -16.32 9.70
N SER A 268 22.16 -17.48 10.17
CA SER A 268 22.19 -18.73 9.39
C SER A 268 21.21 -19.77 9.92
N CYS A 269 20.43 -19.46 10.97
CA CYS A 269 19.64 -20.47 11.68
C CYS A 269 18.66 -21.24 10.77
N LEU A 270 17.93 -20.53 9.89
CA LEU A 270 16.92 -21.13 9.02
C LEU A 270 17.55 -21.77 7.76
N GLY A 271 18.88 -21.75 7.63
CA GLY A 271 19.59 -22.39 6.54
C GLY A 271 19.34 -21.75 5.17
N SER A 272 19.63 -22.51 4.11
CA SER A 272 19.50 -22.08 2.72
C SER A 272 18.43 -22.88 1.97
N GLU A 273 17.45 -22.20 1.41
CA GLU A 273 16.30 -22.81 0.77
C GLU A 273 15.95 -22.22 -0.59
N HIS A 274 15.14 -22.96 -1.35
CA HIS A 274 14.42 -22.41 -2.50
C HIS A 274 13.47 -21.31 -2.05
N TRP A 275 13.12 -20.38 -2.94
CA TRP A 275 12.38 -19.18 -2.52
C TRP A 275 11.05 -19.50 -1.83
N GLN A 276 10.23 -20.36 -2.43
CA GLN A 276 8.96 -20.79 -1.81
C GLN A 276 9.18 -21.57 -0.50
N ALA A 277 10.15 -22.49 -0.49
CA ALA A 277 10.52 -23.24 0.72
C ALA A 277 11.07 -22.33 1.83
N GLY A 278 11.69 -21.19 1.48
CA GLY A 278 12.14 -20.20 2.43
C GLY A 278 10.98 -19.49 3.15
N LEU A 279 9.91 -19.17 2.42
CA LEU A 279 8.66 -18.67 3.01
C LEU A 279 8.03 -19.71 3.95
N ASP A 280 8.01 -20.97 3.50
CA ASP A 280 7.48 -22.09 4.27
C ASP A 280 8.26 -22.34 5.56
N VAL A 281 9.60 -22.26 5.50
CA VAL A 281 10.50 -22.40 6.65
C VAL A 281 10.31 -21.29 7.66
N VAL A 282 10.05 -20.04 7.24
CA VAL A 282 9.70 -18.97 8.19
C VAL A 282 8.34 -19.23 8.85
N ASN A 283 7.37 -19.75 8.10
CA ASN A 283 6.09 -20.16 8.67
C ASN A 283 6.22 -21.33 9.65
N GLU A 284 7.13 -22.28 9.39
CA GLU A 284 7.46 -23.36 10.31
C GLU A 284 8.16 -22.84 11.57
N PHE A 285 9.10 -21.90 11.41
CA PHE A 285 9.77 -21.22 12.52
C PHE A 285 8.77 -20.50 13.45
N ASN A 286 7.74 -19.86 12.89
CA ASN A 286 6.66 -19.26 13.68
C ASN A 286 5.83 -20.29 14.46
N ARG A 287 5.68 -21.52 13.95
CA ARG A 287 4.89 -22.57 14.60
C ARG A 287 5.66 -23.28 15.71
N ASP A 288 6.93 -23.60 15.44
CA ASP A 288 7.79 -24.32 16.37
C ASP A 288 9.28 -23.92 16.18
N PRO A 289 9.70 -22.78 16.75
CA PRO A 289 11.06 -22.30 16.58
C PRO A 289 12.13 -23.19 17.26
N LEU A 290 11.73 -24.06 18.19
CA LEU A 290 12.65 -24.94 18.92
C LEU A 290 13.25 -26.04 18.02
N VAL A 291 12.58 -26.38 16.91
CA VAL A 291 13.05 -27.38 15.93
C VAL A 291 14.32 -26.92 15.20
N PHE A 292 14.53 -25.61 15.06
CA PHE A 292 15.64 -25.05 14.31
C PHE A 292 16.94 -24.94 15.11
N HIS A 293 16.86 -25.08 16.44
CA HIS A 293 18.02 -25.01 17.34
C HIS A 293 18.87 -23.73 17.15
N CYS A 294 18.23 -22.58 16.88
CA CYS A 294 18.92 -21.30 16.71
C CYS A 294 19.77 -20.95 17.94
N ARG A 295 21.00 -20.49 17.71
CA ARG A 295 21.91 -20.14 18.80
C ARG A 295 21.36 -18.99 19.65
N ASP A 296 21.36 -19.18 20.96
CA ASP A 296 20.92 -18.22 21.99
C ASP A 296 19.43 -17.79 21.87
N PHE A 297 18.67 -18.39 20.94
CA PHE A 297 17.28 -18.02 20.72
C PHE A 297 16.37 -18.59 21.79
N THR A 298 15.64 -17.71 22.47
CA THR A 298 14.67 -18.10 23.48
C THR A 298 13.27 -18.02 22.87
N ALA A 299 12.72 -19.19 22.52
CA ALA A 299 11.47 -19.38 21.76
C ALA A 299 10.18 -18.74 22.31
N ALA A 300 10.20 -18.16 23.51
CA ALA A 300 8.99 -17.89 24.30
C ALA A 300 8.19 -16.63 23.90
N SER A 301 8.57 -15.85 22.89
CA SER A 301 8.03 -14.47 22.77
C SER A 301 7.41 -14.06 21.44
N TYR A 302 7.72 -14.72 20.29
CA TYR A 302 7.49 -14.13 18.97
C TYR A 302 7.08 -15.16 17.88
N ASP A 303 5.98 -14.93 17.16
CA ASP A 303 5.36 -15.84 16.15
C ASP A 303 4.93 -15.15 14.84
N ASP A 304 5.41 -13.93 14.62
CA ASP A 304 5.11 -13.05 13.48
C ASP A 304 6.35 -12.72 12.64
N TRP A 305 7.33 -13.63 12.64
CA TRP A 305 8.49 -13.55 11.75
C TRP A 305 8.05 -13.65 10.29
N ALA A 306 8.69 -12.90 9.40
CA ALA A 306 8.55 -13.07 7.96
C ALA A 306 9.90 -13.03 7.25
N LEU A 307 9.92 -13.51 6.01
CA LEU A 307 11.00 -13.21 5.10
C LEU A 307 10.95 -11.70 4.74
N PRO A 308 12.05 -10.95 4.90
CA PRO A 308 12.07 -9.51 4.70
C PRO A 308 11.76 -9.15 3.25
N ASN A 309 11.01 -8.08 3.02
CA ASN A 309 10.94 -7.50 1.69
C ASN A 309 12.26 -6.81 1.31
N ARG A 310 12.41 -6.39 0.04
CA ARG A 310 13.67 -5.77 -0.41
C ARG A 310 14.05 -4.52 0.38
N ASN A 311 13.08 -3.74 0.86
CA ASN A 311 13.35 -2.50 1.60
C ASN A 311 13.82 -2.82 3.03
N GLU A 312 13.16 -3.78 3.70
CA GLU A 312 13.52 -4.26 5.04
C GLU A 312 14.94 -4.82 5.05
N LEU A 313 15.28 -5.76 4.16
CA LEU A 313 16.61 -6.37 4.14
C LEU A 313 17.72 -5.37 3.78
N ARG A 314 17.44 -4.44 2.87
CA ARG A 314 18.42 -3.44 2.47
C ARG A 314 18.66 -2.36 3.50
N SER A 315 17.74 -2.15 4.43
CA SER A 315 17.96 -1.21 5.54
C SER A 315 19.19 -1.57 6.38
N LEU A 316 19.59 -2.85 6.42
CA LEU A 316 20.78 -3.33 7.11
C LEU A 316 22.10 -2.99 6.38
N ILE A 317 22.04 -2.65 5.10
CA ILE A 317 23.25 -2.50 4.28
C ILE A 317 24.00 -1.22 4.63
N SER A 318 25.26 -1.38 5.02
CA SER A 318 26.20 -0.29 5.22
C SER A 318 27.15 -0.19 4.03
N TYR A 319 26.96 0.82 3.19
CA TYR A 319 27.79 1.04 1.99
C TYR A 319 29.21 1.56 2.29
N SER A 320 29.51 1.86 3.57
CA SER A 320 30.85 2.17 4.04
C SER A 320 31.61 0.96 4.60
N ALA A 321 30.96 -0.20 4.70
CA ALA A 321 31.54 -1.43 5.20
C ALA A 321 31.87 -2.39 4.05
N ASP A 322 33.01 -3.07 4.15
CA ASP A 322 33.45 -4.07 3.15
C ASP A 322 33.45 -5.48 3.78
N LEU A 323 32.75 -6.43 3.14
CA LEU A 323 32.81 -7.88 3.39
C LEU A 323 32.63 -8.33 4.87
N PRO A 324 31.41 -8.30 5.43
CA PRO A 324 30.12 -7.99 4.79
C PRO A 324 29.80 -6.49 4.77
N ALA A 325 28.97 -6.07 3.81
CA ALA A 325 28.35 -4.76 3.71
C ALA A 325 27.22 -4.59 4.74
N LEU A 326 27.50 -4.94 5.99
CA LEU A 326 26.63 -4.84 7.15
C LEU A 326 27.22 -3.79 8.10
N ALA A 327 26.37 -3.08 8.83
CA ALA A 327 26.84 -2.14 9.83
C ALA A 327 27.76 -2.84 10.86
N THR A 328 28.89 -2.21 11.17
CA THR A 328 29.97 -2.80 11.98
C THR A 328 29.57 -3.11 13.42
N ASP A 329 28.49 -2.49 13.91
CA ASP A 329 27.93 -2.69 15.24
C ASP A 329 26.83 -3.76 15.29
N PHE A 330 26.48 -4.41 14.16
CA PHE A 330 25.56 -5.54 14.17
C PHE A 330 26.19 -6.75 14.88
N PRO A 331 25.61 -7.26 15.97
CA PRO A 331 26.23 -8.27 16.83
C PRO A 331 26.03 -9.70 16.28
N THR A 332 26.66 -10.03 15.16
CA THR A 332 26.59 -11.37 14.54
C THR A 332 27.95 -11.94 14.15
N ASP A 333 28.02 -13.26 14.12
CA ASP A 333 29.15 -14.01 13.57
C ASP A 333 28.59 -14.90 12.43
N HIS A 334 29.24 -14.90 11.26
CA HIS A 334 28.95 -15.77 10.10
C HIS A 334 27.78 -15.34 9.18
N VAL A 335 27.80 -14.08 8.73
CA VAL A 335 26.95 -13.60 7.62
C VAL A 335 27.23 -14.40 6.34
N GLN A 336 26.17 -14.87 5.69
CA GLN A 336 26.27 -15.64 4.46
C GLN A 336 26.26 -14.73 3.22
N PRO A 337 26.76 -15.21 2.07
CA PRO A 337 26.87 -14.37 0.89
C PRO A 337 25.54 -13.82 0.38
N TYR A 338 24.48 -14.64 0.31
CA TYR A 338 23.22 -14.25 -0.32
C TYR A 338 21.99 -14.63 0.49
N TYR A 339 21.08 -13.68 0.64
CA TYR A 339 19.82 -13.84 1.37
C TYR A 339 18.61 -13.53 0.49
N TRP A 340 17.55 -14.33 0.63
CA TRP A 340 16.28 -14.06 -0.05
C TRP A 340 15.57 -12.84 0.52
N THR A 341 14.89 -12.11 -0.36
CA THR A 341 13.79 -11.22 0.01
C THR A 341 12.44 -11.88 -0.33
N SER A 342 11.35 -11.43 0.27
CA SER A 342 9.98 -11.83 -0.06
C SER A 342 9.41 -11.11 -1.29
N THR A 343 10.17 -10.20 -1.91
CA THR A 343 9.76 -9.42 -3.08
C THR A 343 10.03 -10.21 -4.36
N THR A 344 8.98 -10.46 -5.15
CA THR A 344 9.06 -11.06 -6.49
C THR A 344 9.40 -9.99 -7.54
N LEU A 345 10.06 -10.36 -8.63
CA LEU A 345 10.24 -9.47 -9.78
C LEU A 345 8.98 -9.48 -10.67
N ALA A 346 8.27 -8.36 -10.76
CA ALA A 346 7.02 -8.28 -11.54
C ALA A 346 7.18 -8.59 -13.04
N SER A 347 8.31 -8.20 -13.66
CA SER A 347 8.54 -8.45 -15.08
C SER A 347 8.80 -9.92 -15.42
N HIS A 348 9.33 -10.70 -14.47
CA HIS A 348 9.58 -12.14 -14.61
C HIS A 348 9.28 -12.86 -13.29
N PRO A 349 8.01 -13.16 -12.97
CA PRO A 349 7.61 -13.58 -11.62
C PRO A 349 8.12 -14.95 -11.15
N ALA A 350 8.75 -15.72 -12.04
CA ALA A 350 9.54 -16.91 -11.68
C ALA A 350 10.89 -16.57 -11.00
N MET A 351 11.19 -15.29 -10.84
CA MET A 351 12.39 -14.74 -10.21
C MET A 351 12.02 -13.85 -9.02
N ALA A 352 12.92 -13.75 -8.05
CA ALA A 352 12.78 -12.91 -6.87
C ALA A 352 14.10 -12.20 -6.55
N TYR A 353 14.04 -11.16 -5.72
CA TYR A 353 15.24 -10.42 -5.34
C TYR A 353 16.02 -11.12 -4.23
N ASP A 354 17.35 -11.13 -4.38
CA ASP A 354 18.30 -11.51 -3.33
C ASP A 354 19.24 -10.35 -3.00
N VAL A 355 19.73 -10.31 -1.76
CA VAL A 355 20.75 -9.35 -1.35
C VAL A 355 22.08 -10.08 -1.19
N TYR A 356 23.09 -9.61 -1.90
CA TYR A 356 24.47 -10.09 -1.78
C TYR A 356 25.17 -9.33 -0.65
N MET A 357 25.29 -9.93 0.53
CA MET A 357 25.87 -9.28 1.73
C MET A 357 27.35 -8.96 1.60
N GLY A 358 28.06 -9.50 0.60
CA GLY A 358 29.45 -9.12 0.36
C GLY A 358 29.59 -7.64 -0.03
N THR A 359 28.59 -7.09 -0.72
CA THR A 359 28.62 -5.70 -1.22
C THR A 359 27.34 -4.92 -0.92
N GLY A 360 26.24 -5.58 -0.58
CA GLY A 360 24.91 -4.98 -0.46
C GLY A 360 24.17 -4.85 -1.79
N ALA A 361 24.61 -5.56 -2.83
CA ALA A 361 23.93 -5.53 -4.14
C ALA A 361 22.56 -6.22 -4.05
N LEU A 362 21.56 -5.60 -4.65
CA LEU A 362 20.23 -6.18 -4.83
C LEU A 362 20.17 -6.79 -6.23
N GLY A 363 20.23 -8.11 -6.29
CA GLY A 363 20.20 -8.86 -7.54
C GLY A 363 18.88 -9.60 -7.73
N ILE A 364 18.69 -10.14 -8.92
CA ILE A 364 17.56 -11.01 -9.24
C ILE A 364 18.05 -12.45 -9.40
N ARG A 365 17.28 -13.42 -8.89
CA ARG A 365 17.58 -14.86 -9.03
C ARG A 365 16.33 -15.68 -9.26
N SER A 366 16.51 -16.85 -9.89
CA SER A 366 15.41 -17.80 -10.07
C SER A 366 14.90 -18.28 -8.72
N LYS A 367 13.58 -18.37 -8.54
CA LYS A 367 12.96 -18.97 -7.34
C LYS A 367 13.37 -20.44 -7.10
N LYS A 368 13.97 -21.08 -8.11
CA LYS A 368 14.56 -22.43 -8.06
C LYS A 368 15.99 -22.49 -7.55
N ASP A 369 16.66 -21.35 -7.37
CA ASP A 369 17.96 -21.31 -6.70
C ASP A 369 17.82 -21.44 -5.19
N LYS A 370 18.92 -21.70 -4.47
CA LYS A 370 18.95 -21.68 -2.99
C LYS A 370 19.63 -20.41 -2.47
N ARG A 371 19.02 -19.74 -1.52
CA ARG A 371 19.61 -18.61 -0.77
C ARG A 371 19.29 -18.74 0.71
N TYR A 372 20.05 -18.06 1.56
CA TYR A 372 19.82 -18.10 2.99
C TYR A 372 18.55 -17.34 3.37
N VAL A 373 17.88 -17.83 4.42
CA VAL A 373 16.64 -17.26 4.96
C VAL A 373 16.99 -16.53 6.25
N TRP A 374 16.77 -15.22 6.27
CA TRP A 374 16.98 -14.39 7.45
C TRP A 374 15.69 -13.65 7.78
N PRO A 375 14.94 -14.10 8.80
CA PRO A 375 13.63 -13.56 9.07
C PRO A 375 13.69 -12.25 9.85
N VAL A 376 12.66 -11.43 9.66
CA VAL A 376 12.47 -10.13 10.29
C VAL A 376 11.06 -9.99 10.84
N ARG A 377 10.92 -9.21 11.91
CA ARG A 377 9.64 -8.74 12.44
C ARG A 377 9.73 -7.29 12.92
N PRO A 378 8.64 -6.51 12.95
CA PRO A 378 8.61 -5.25 13.67
C PRO A 378 8.69 -5.46 15.19
N VAL A 379 9.32 -4.53 15.91
CA VAL A 379 9.33 -4.54 17.39
C VAL A 379 7.91 -4.46 17.95
N HIS A 380 7.05 -3.65 17.32
CA HIS A 380 5.64 -3.50 17.71
C HIS A 380 4.72 -4.65 17.24
N GLY A 381 5.29 -5.63 16.51
CA GLY A 381 4.55 -6.71 15.88
C GLY A 381 3.88 -6.30 14.58
N ARG A 382 3.51 -7.28 13.76
CA ARG A 382 2.73 -7.04 12.53
C ARG A 382 1.25 -6.84 12.89
N VAL A 383 0.64 -5.74 12.45
CA VAL A 383 -0.76 -5.35 12.74
C VAL A 383 -1.77 -6.46 12.39
N GLU A 384 -1.40 -7.40 11.52
CA GLU A 384 -2.22 -8.53 11.06
C GLU A 384 -2.06 -9.84 11.87
N ARG A 385 -1.26 -9.86 12.95
CA ARG A 385 -1.18 -11.00 13.89
C ARG A 385 -1.18 -10.51 15.34
N GLN A 386 -2.19 -10.92 16.10
CA GLN A 386 -2.26 -10.70 17.55
C GLN A 386 -1.23 -11.59 18.26
N ARG A 387 -0.44 -10.98 19.15
CA ARG A 387 0.51 -11.60 20.08
C ARG A 387 -0.07 -12.85 20.77
N VAL A 388 0.55 -14.02 20.62
CA VAL A 388 0.25 -15.18 21.47
C VAL A 388 0.83 -14.93 22.87
N PRO A 389 0.01 -14.91 23.94
CA PRO A 389 0.54 -14.94 25.29
C PRO A 389 0.88 -16.38 25.71
N ASP A 390 1.93 -16.46 26.51
CA ASP A 390 2.70 -17.62 26.93
C ASP A 390 1.89 -18.85 27.44
N LYS A 391 2.36 -20.05 27.08
CA LYS A 391 1.81 -21.32 27.58
C LYS A 391 2.35 -21.60 28.99
N THR A 392 1.69 -21.10 30.03
CA THR A 392 1.55 -21.84 31.29
C THR A 392 0.33 -21.40 32.10
N GLN A 393 -0.43 -22.37 32.59
CA GLN A 393 -1.68 -22.25 33.32
C GLN A 393 -1.66 -21.22 34.47
N THR A 394 -2.58 -20.26 34.43
CA THR A 394 -3.63 -20.11 35.46
C THR A 394 -4.76 -19.26 34.89
N MET A 395 -5.97 -19.83 34.89
CA MET A 395 -7.20 -19.11 34.56
C MET A 395 -7.38 -17.96 35.54
N GLU A 396 -7.32 -16.72 35.05
CA GLU A 396 -8.19 -15.65 35.50
C GLU A 396 -8.63 -14.85 34.26
N LEU A 397 -9.90 -15.03 33.91
CA LEU A 397 -10.60 -14.29 32.87
C LEU A 397 -10.62 -12.80 33.24
N LYS A 398 -10.04 -11.97 32.37
CA LYS A 398 -10.57 -10.63 32.14
C LYS A 398 -10.92 -10.51 30.66
N ALA A 399 -12.22 -10.43 30.43
CA ALA A 399 -12.86 -10.28 29.15
C ALA A 399 -12.61 -8.88 28.59
N GLU A 400 -12.12 -8.80 27.35
CA GLU A 400 -12.45 -7.78 26.36
C GLU A 400 -12.29 -8.44 24.96
N HIS A 401 -13.16 -8.34 23.95
CA HIS A 401 -14.55 -7.92 23.83
C HIS A 401 -15.00 -8.23 22.36
N TYR A 402 -16.29 -8.52 22.20
CA TYR A 402 -17.19 -8.59 21.01
C TYR A 402 -16.58 -8.39 19.61
N LEU A 403 -16.58 -9.43 18.77
CA LEU A 403 -16.45 -9.25 17.32
C LEU A 403 -17.44 -10.15 16.57
N LEU A 404 -18.47 -9.51 16.01
CA LEU A 404 -19.36 -10.07 14.99
C LEU A 404 -18.51 -10.39 13.75
N ARG A 405 -18.45 -11.66 13.34
CA ARG A 405 -17.65 -12.11 12.18
C ARG A 405 -18.57 -12.55 11.04
N PRO A 406 -18.44 -12.04 9.80
CA PRO A 406 -19.19 -12.57 8.66
C PRO A 406 -18.83 -14.05 8.40
N ILE A 407 -19.81 -14.95 8.11
CA ILE A 407 -19.53 -16.38 7.83
C ILE A 407 -20.19 -16.92 6.56
N GLY A 408 -19.30 -17.51 5.76
CA GLY A 408 -19.41 -18.47 4.66
C GLY A 408 -17.99 -18.63 4.08
N ASN A 409 -17.58 -19.79 3.52
CA ASN A 409 -16.36 -19.86 2.68
C ASN A 409 -16.32 -18.60 1.82
N ARG A 410 -15.30 -17.71 1.94
CA ARG A 410 -15.25 -16.36 1.32
C ARG A 410 -16.33 -16.25 0.23
N ILE A 411 -17.57 -15.92 0.63
CA ILE A 411 -18.46 -15.30 -0.32
C ILE A 411 -17.89 -13.91 -0.24
N THR A 412 -16.92 -13.68 -1.12
CA THR A 412 -16.52 -12.35 -1.53
C THR A 412 -17.81 -11.55 -1.55
N ILE A 413 -17.87 -10.47 -0.77
CA ILE A 413 -18.90 -9.46 -1.02
C ILE A 413 -18.79 -9.24 -2.52
N GLY A 414 -19.77 -9.77 -3.26
CA GLY A 414 -19.73 -9.86 -4.71
C GLY A 414 -20.03 -8.49 -5.21
N TRP A 415 -19.12 -7.55 -4.96
CA TRP A 415 -19.20 -6.21 -5.46
C TRP A 415 -17.97 -5.80 -6.27
N PRO A 416 -18.21 -5.32 -7.50
CA PRO A 416 -19.55 -5.22 -8.09
C PRO A 416 -20.08 -6.56 -8.60
N ALA A 417 -21.35 -6.86 -8.31
CA ALA A 417 -22.20 -7.66 -9.19
C ALA A 417 -21.96 -7.21 -10.62
N LYS A 418 -22.03 -8.13 -11.62
CA LYS A 418 -21.68 -7.91 -13.05
C LYS A 418 -21.14 -6.50 -13.33
N ARG A 419 -19.83 -6.37 -13.61
CA ARG A 419 -19.14 -5.07 -13.84
C ARG A 419 -19.98 -4.07 -14.63
N PHE A 420 -20.78 -4.58 -15.56
CA PHE A 420 -21.70 -3.81 -16.38
C PHE A 420 -23.17 -4.08 -16.08
N THR A 421 -23.93 -3.00 -15.91
CA THR A 421 -25.40 -3.04 -15.98
C THR A 421 -25.83 -2.68 -17.41
N ASP A 422 -26.57 -3.58 -18.07
CA ASP A 422 -27.10 -3.39 -19.42
C ASP A 422 -28.37 -2.53 -19.40
N HIS A 423 -28.40 -1.49 -20.23
CA HIS A 423 -29.56 -0.60 -20.38
C HIS A 423 -30.60 -1.11 -21.38
N GLY A 424 -30.30 -2.20 -22.11
CA GLY A 424 -31.18 -2.76 -23.14
C GLY A 424 -31.28 -1.88 -24.41
N ASP A 425 -30.47 -0.83 -24.50
CA ASP A 425 -30.39 0.10 -25.63
C ASP A 425 -29.05 0.02 -26.39
N GLY A 426 -28.28 -1.04 -26.12
CA GLY A 426 -26.93 -1.29 -26.64
C GLY A 426 -25.83 -0.53 -25.89
N THR A 427 -26.13 0.02 -24.72
CA THR A 427 -25.15 0.60 -23.80
C THR A 427 -25.10 -0.14 -22.47
N ILE A 428 -23.94 -0.10 -21.83
CA ILE A 428 -23.69 -0.66 -20.52
C ILE A 428 -23.12 0.42 -19.61
N ILE A 429 -23.54 0.47 -18.34
CA ILE A 429 -22.88 1.31 -17.34
C ILE A 429 -21.92 0.47 -16.51
N ASP A 430 -20.70 0.96 -16.39
CA ASP A 430 -19.70 0.46 -15.48
C ASP A 430 -20.10 0.80 -14.05
N ASN A 431 -20.42 -0.23 -13.26
CA ASN A 431 -20.88 -0.08 -11.88
C ASN A 431 -19.76 0.38 -10.92
N LEU A 432 -18.49 0.25 -11.32
CA LEU A 432 -17.33 0.72 -10.56
C LEU A 432 -17.04 2.20 -10.84
N THR A 433 -16.92 2.56 -12.12
CA THR A 433 -16.48 3.91 -12.50
C THR A 433 -17.64 4.89 -12.73
N GLY A 434 -18.86 4.38 -12.93
CA GLY A 434 -20.03 5.17 -13.32
C GLY A 434 -19.99 5.67 -14.77
N PHE A 435 -19.01 5.23 -15.58
CA PHE A 435 -18.96 5.54 -17.00
C PHE A 435 -19.86 4.61 -17.81
N MET A 436 -20.48 5.15 -18.86
CA MET A 436 -21.29 4.37 -19.78
C MET A 436 -20.47 4.07 -21.03
N TRP A 437 -20.49 2.81 -21.45
CA TRP A 437 -19.77 2.26 -22.60
C TRP A 437 -20.75 1.72 -23.63
N LEU A 438 -20.31 1.62 -24.89
CA LEU A 438 -21.04 0.77 -25.84
C LEU A 438 -20.97 -0.68 -25.38
N LYS A 439 -22.09 -1.40 -25.47
CA LYS A 439 -22.13 -2.82 -25.11
C LYS A 439 -21.20 -3.65 -25.99
N ASP A 440 -21.19 -3.35 -27.29
CA ASP A 440 -20.32 -3.97 -28.28
C ASP A 440 -19.02 -3.16 -28.46
N SER A 441 -17.92 -3.70 -27.94
CA SER A 441 -16.61 -3.05 -28.02
C SER A 441 -15.98 -3.10 -29.42
N ASP A 442 -16.46 -3.99 -30.29
CA ASP A 442 -15.98 -4.15 -31.67
C ASP A 442 -16.97 -3.55 -32.68
N CYS A 443 -17.88 -2.68 -32.25
CA CYS A 443 -18.87 -2.11 -33.18
C CYS A 443 -18.22 -1.43 -34.41
N PHE A 444 -17.04 -0.82 -34.22
CA PHE A 444 -16.38 -0.07 -35.29
C PHE A 444 -15.24 -0.82 -35.99
N GLY A 445 -14.92 -2.04 -35.57
CA GLY A 445 -13.76 -2.75 -36.08
C GLY A 445 -12.44 -2.04 -35.75
N LYS A 446 -11.41 -2.41 -36.53
CA LYS A 446 -10.10 -1.78 -36.46
C LYS A 446 -10.07 -0.52 -37.34
N LEU A 447 -9.74 0.61 -36.74
CA LEU A 447 -9.71 1.92 -37.40
C LEU A 447 -8.34 2.58 -37.24
N LYS A 448 -8.00 3.47 -38.18
CA LYS A 448 -6.87 4.38 -38.01
C LYS A 448 -7.19 5.41 -36.95
N TRP A 449 -6.17 5.86 -36.21
CA TRP A 449 -6.35 6.73 -35.05
C TRP A 449 -7.20 7.99 -35.33
N LYS A 450 -6.96 8.68 -36.45
CA LYS A 450 -7.76 9.86 -36.85
C LYS A 450 -9.21 9.50 -37.26
N VAL A 451 -9.42 8.31 -37.80
CA VAL A 451 -10.75 7.82 -38.22
C VAL A 451 -11.58 7.45 -36.99
N ALA A 452 -10.96 6.94 -35.93
CA ALA A 452 -11.62 6.64 -34.67
C ALA A 452 -12.40 7.86 -34.12
N SER A 453 -11.75 9.03 -34.05
CA SER A 453 -12.39 10.27 -33.56
C SER A 453 -13.54 10.73 -34.46
N GLU A 454 -13.40 10.55 -35.78
CA GLU A 454 -14.45 10.91 -36.74
C GLU A 454 -15.68 9.98 -36.62
N VAL A 455 -15.45 8.69 -36.40
CA VAL A 455 -16.55 7.72 -36.16
C VAL A 455 -17.26 8.00 -34.85
N THR A 456 -16.51 8.31 -33.79
CA THR A 456 -17.10 8.72 -32.49
C THR A 456 -17.88 10.03 -32.59
N ARG A 457 -17.38 11.00 -33.38
CA ARG A 457 -18.10 12.25 -33.69
C ARG A 457 -19.40 11.96 -34.43
N ARG A 458 -19.39 11.03 -35.39
CA ARG A 458 -20.61 10.61 -36.10
C ARG A 458 -21.59 9.87 -35.22
N LEU A 459 -21.11 9.06 -34.25
CA LEU A 459 -21.96 8.42 -33.25
C LEU A 459 -22.79 9.46 -32.47
N ASN A 460 -22.20 10.62 -32.18
CA ASN A 460 -22.87 11.73 -31.51
C ASN A 460 -23.88 12.47 -32.39
N THR A 461 -23.65 12.57 -33.70
CA THR A 461 -24.51 13.39 -34.59
C THR A 461 -25.53 12.58 -35.37
N GLU A 462 -25.25 11.31 -35.65
CA GLU A 462 -26.04 10.42 -36.50
C GLU A 462 -26.15 8.99 -35.91
N PRO A 463 -26.56 8.82 -34.64
CA PRO A 463 -26.54 7.52 -33.94
C PRO A 463 -27.34 6.42 -34.65
N LYS A 464 -28.41 6.80 -35.36
CA LYS A 464 -29.28 5.91 -36.15
C LYS A 464 -28.60 5.32 -37.39
N ARG A 465 -27.35 5.66 -37.71
CA ARG A 465 -26.61 5.02 -38.82
C ARG A 465 -25.78 3.81 -38.39
N PHE A 466 -25.71 3.53 -37.10
CA PHE A 466 -24.86 2.46 -36.54
C PHE A 466 -25.68 1.22 -36.18
N PHE A 467 -26.48 0.71 -37.13
CA PHE A 467 -27.27 -0.52 -36.97
C PHE A 467 -26.41 -1.80 -36.88
N ASP A 468 -25.12 -1.70 -37.20
CA ASP A 468 -24.17 -2.82 -37.13
C ASP A 468 -23.62 -3.03 -35.71
N CYS A 469 -23.75 -2.07 -34.78
CA CYS A 469 -23.50 -2.31 -33.35
C CYS A 469 -24.59 -3.23 -32.79
N ILE A 470 -24.22 -4.27 -32.04
CA ILE A 470 -25.21 -5.14 -31.38
C ILE A 470 -26.15 -4.29 -30.50
N GLU A 471 -27.45 -4.33 -30.83
CA GLU A 471 -28.56 -3.77 -30.05
C GLU A 471 -28.53 -2.25 -29.79
N TYR A 472 -27.66 -1.48 -30.47
CA TYR A 472 -27.58 -0.04 -30.25
C TYR A 472 -28.79 0.71 -30.81
N SER A 473 -29.64 1.17 -29.90
CA SER A 473 -30.83 1.98 -30.18
C SER A 473 -30.86 3.31 -29.43
N ALA A 474 -29.87 3.55 -28.56
CA ALA A 474 -29.69 4.79 -27.82
C ALA A 474 -29.41 6.01 -28.72
N SER A 475 -29.67 7.21 -28.21
CA SER A 475 -29.45 8.49 -28.91
C SER A 475 -28.71 9.48 -28.01
N TYR A 476 -27.47 9.14 -27.64
CA TYR A 476 -26.59 10.03 -26.88
C TYR A 476 -25.65 10.80 -27.80
N ASP A 477 -25.28 12.02 -27.41
CA ASP A 477 -24.55 12.99 -28.24
C ASP A 477 -23.17 13.40 -27.68
N ASN A 478 -22.69 12.71 -26.64
CA ASN A 478 -21.47 13.07 -25.91
C ASN A 478 -20.50 11.88 -25.71
N TRP A 479 -20.50 10.90 -26.61
CA TRP A 479 -19.50 9.84 -26.70
C TRP A 479 -18.09 10.38 -26.96
N GLN A 480 -17.12 9.76 -26.33
CA GLN A 480 -15.70 10.08 -26.42
C GLN A 480 -14.89 8.80 -26.58
N ILE A 481 -13.72 8.91 -27.18
CA ILE A 481 -12.72 7.84 -27.09
C ILE A 481 -12.02 8.00 -25.75
N PRO A 482 -11.80 6.92 -24.99
CA PRO A 482 -11.12 6.99 -23.71
C PRO A 482 -9.67 7.46 -23.89
N ASP A 483 -9.18 8.20 -22.91
CA ASP A 483 -7.73 8.34 -22.73
C ASP A 483 -7.20 7.09 -22.03
N MET A 484 -5.88 7.06 -21.85
CA MET A 484 -5.19 5.92 -21.26
C MET A 484 -5.73 5.54 -19.87
N HIS A 485 -6.07 6.54 -19.04
CA HIS A 485 -6.56 6.29 -17.67
C HIS A 485 -7.94 5.64 -17.71
N LYS A 486 -8.88 6.15 -18.52
CA LYS A 486 -10.24 5.59 -18.58
C LYS A 486 -10.27 4.14 -19.04
N LEU A 487 -9.37 3.72 -19.92
CA LEU A 487 -9.24 2.32 -20.29
C LEU A 487 -8.52 1.50 -19.22
N GLN A 488 -7.58 2.07 -18.47
CA GLN A 488 -6.96 1.38 -17.32
C GLN A 488 -7.97 1.17 -16.18
N ASP A 489 -8.76 2.19 -15.84
CA ASP A 489 -9.85 2.12 -14.85
C ASP A 489 -10.89 1.06 -15.25
N LEU A 490 -11.15 0.90 -16.56
CA LEU A 490 -12.03 -0.15 -17.07
C LEU A 490 -11.50 -1.56 -16.75
N LEU A 491 -10.17 -1.73 -16.75
CA LEU A 491 -9.52 -3.01 -16.49
C LEU A 491 -9.31 -3.29 -15.01
N GLU A 492 -9.47 -2.30 -14.13
CA GLU A 492 -9.34 -2.47 -12.69
C GLU A 492 -10.29 -3.56 -12.16
N GLY A 493 -9.76 -4.54 -11.43
CA GLY A 493 -10.54 -5.66 -10.91
C GLY A 493 -10.83 -6.79 -11.93
N SER A 494 -10.27 -6.73 -13.14
CA SER A 494 -10.37 -7.84 -14.11
C SER A 494 -9.68 -9.11 -13.58
N GLN A 495 -10.33 -10.27 -13.72
CA GLN A 495 -9.76 -11.56 -13.31
C GLN A 495 -9.28 -12.34 -14.54
N GLY A 496 -7.99 -12.61 -14.63
CA GLY A 496 -7.39 -13.30 -15.77
C GLY A 496 -7.21 -12.39 -16.98
N GLU A 497 -7.48 -12.92 -18.18
CA GLU A 497 -7.35 -12.18 -19.45
C GLU A 497 -8.46 -11.11 -19.55
N PRO A 498 -8.13 -9.79 -19.61
CA PRO A 498 -9.12 -8.74 -19.43
C PRO A 498 -10.26 -8.74 -20.45
N ALA A 499 -10.01 -9.02 -21.73
CA ALA A 499 -11.07 -9.07 -22.73
C ALA A 499 -12.03 -10.22 -22.47
N GLY A 500 -11.49 -11.41 -22.19
CA GLY A 500 -12.26 -12.58 -21.76
C GLY A 500 -13.11 -12.27 -20.54
N TRP A 501 -12.53 -11.65 -19.51
CA TRP A 501 -13.24 -11.26 -18.30
C TRP A 501 -14.35 -10.25 -18.58
N LEU A 502 -14.08 -9.14 -19.26
CA LEU A 502 -15.08 -8.10 -19.57
C LEU A 502 -16.27 -8.67 -20.38
N ASN A 503 -16.02 -9.62 -21.28
CA ASN A 503 -17.08 -10.34 -21.98
C ASN A 503 -17.98 -11.15 -21.03
N THR A 504 -17.42 -11.77 -19.98
CA THR A 504 -18.22 -12.46 -18.96
C THR A 504 -19.07 -11.52 -18.11
N GLN A 505 -18.69 -10.24 -18.03
CA GLN A 505 -19.34 -9.25 -17.18
C GLN A 505 -20.49 -8.48 -17.84
N GLY A 506 -20.70 -8.62 -19.15
CA GLY A 506 -21.82 -8.00 -19.87
C GLY A 506 -21.44 -7.15 -21.08
N ALA A 507 -20.16 -6.85 -21.28
CA ALA A 507 -19.68 -6.35 -22.56
C ALA A 507 -19.66 -7.48 -23.60
N VAL A 508 -19.66 -7.15 -24.89
CA VAL A 508 -19.57 -8.14 -25.97
C VAL A 508 -18.48 -7.76 -26.98
N ASN A 509 -17.96 -8.79 -27.64
CA ASN A 509 -16.88 -8.72 -28.63
C ASN A 509 -15.60 -8.02 -28.17
N VAL A 510 -15.30 -8.01 -26.87
CA VAL A 510 -14.01 -7.53 -26.38
C VAL A 510 -12.92 -8.45 -26.90
N GLN A 511 -12.03 -7.92 -27.74
CA GLN A 511 -10.94 -8.66 -28.38
C GLN A 511 -9.70 -8.56 -27.50
N ALA A 512 -8.96 -9.66 -27.29
CA ALA A 512 -7.64 -9.64 -26.63
C ALA A 512 -6.55 -9.00 -27.52
N ARG A 513 -6.75 -7.73 -27.90
CA ARG A 513 -6.00 -6.94 -28.88
C ARG A 513 -5.90 -5.49 -28.44
N ASP A 514 -5.20 -4.69 -29.22
CA ASP A 514 -4.93 -3.29 -28.91
C ASP A 514 -6.12 -2.39 -29.26
N TYR A 515 -6.51 -1.54 -28.32
CA TYR A 515 -7.58 -0.55 -28.45
C TYR A 515 -7.00 0.86 -28.37
N TRP A 516 -7.36 1.72 -29.33
CA TRP A 516 -6.89 3.10 -29.38
C TRP A 516 -7.35 3.92 -28.17
N THR A 517 -6.44 4.74 -27.66
CA THR A 517 -6.75 5.85 -26.74
C THR A 517 -6.66 7.19 -27.48
N VAL A 518 -7.24 8.26 -26.94
CA VAL A 518 -6.98 9.63 -27.43
C VAL A 518 -5.61 10.19 -27.02
N SER A 519 -4.87 9.47 -26.16
CA SER A 519 -3.56 9.91 -25.68
C SER A 519 -2.53 9.88 -26.82
N GLU A 520 -2.00 11.04 -27.19
CA GLU A 520 -0.92 11.14 -28.17
C GLU A 520 0.42 10.76 -27.55
N ASN A 521 1.36 10.27 -28.37
CA ASN A 521 2.73 10.09 -27.91
C ASN A 521 3.42 11.47 -27.84
N PRO A 522 3.85 11.94 -26.65
CA PRO A 522 4.46 13.26 -26.49
C PRO A 522 5.82 13.38 -27.17
N TYR A 523 6.47 12.25 -27.50
CA TYR A 523 7.78 12.19 -28.15
C TYR A 523 7.71 11.95 -29.66
N ASN A 524 6.59 11.39 -30.15
CA ASN A 524 6.41 11.08 -31.56
C ASN A 524 5.00 11.42 -32.02
N LEU A 525 4.84 12.60 -32.64
CA LEU A 525 3.55 13.13 -33.10
C LEU A 525 2.82 12.25 -34.13
N TYR A 526 3.54 11.31 -34.76
CA TYR A 526 2.97 10.32 -35.68
C TYR A 526 2.42 9.08 -34.98
N HIS A 527 2.57 8.96 -33.67
CA HIS A 527 2.13 7.82 -32.87
C HIS A 527 1.09 8.20 -31.83
N ALA A 528 0.30 7.23 -31.41
CA ALA A 528 -0.66 7.34 -30.32
C ALA A 528 -0.60 6.10 -29.43
N TRP A 529 -1.14 6.23 -28.23
CA TRP A 529 -1.21 5.14 -27.27
C TRP A 529 -2.43 4.26 -27.50
N ALA A 530 -2.26 2.98 -27.23
CA ALA A 530 -3.30 1.97 -27.21
C ALA A 530 -3.14 1.12 -25.95
N ILE A 531 -4.20 0.45 -25.50
CA ILE A 531 -4.14 -0.55 -24.43
C ILE A 531 -4.46 -1.91 -25.02
N ASN A 532 -3.63 -2.90 -24.72
CA ASN A 532 -3.90 -4.26 -25.11
C ASN A 532 -4.85 -4.92 -24.11
N MET A 533 -6.02 -5.33 -24.57
CA MET A 533 -7.03 -5.95 -23.71
C MET A 533 -6.73 -7.41 -23.36
N GLY A 534 -5.65 -8.00 -23.87
CA GLY A 534 -5.20 -9.34 -23.50
C GLY A 534 -4.26 -9.38 -22.29
N ASP A 535 -3.51 -8.30 -22.05
CA ASP A 535 -2.54 -8.20 -20.94
C ASP A 535 -2.68 -6.90 -20.11
N GLY A 536 -3.54 -5.97 -20.52
CA GLY A 536 -3.74 -4.66 -19.91
C GLY A 536 -2.62 -3.65 -20.18
N GLY A 537 -1.60 -4.03 -20.96
CA GLY A 537 -0.41 -3.24 -21.21
C GLY A 537 -0.64 -2.07 -22.17
N GLY A 538 -0.08 -0.90 -21.83
CA GLY A 538 -0.02 0.26 -22.72
C GLY A 538 0.99 0.05 -23.84
N ARG A 539 0.59 0.28 -25.09
CA ARG A 539 1.44 0.14 -26.29
C ARG A 539 1.39 1.38 -27.15
N ASN A 540 2.45 1.58 -27.93
CA ASN A 540 2.59 2.74 -28.79
C ASN A 540 2.59 2.32 -30.26
N TYR A 541 1.72 2.92 -31.08
CA TYR A 541 1.58 2.57 -32.49
C TYR A 541 1.56 3.81 -33.39
N PRO A 542 2.07 3.71 -34.63
CA PRO A 542 1.86 4.74 -35.63
C PRO A 542 0.36 4.99 -35.84
N LYS A 543 -0.07 6.25 -35.90
CA LYS A 543 -1.47 6.66 -36.13
C LYS A 543 -2.05 6.13 -37.45
N SER A 544 -1.20 5.59 -38.33
CA SER A 544 -1.56 4.91 -39.58
C SER A 544 -2.00 3.45 -39.42
N PHE A 545 -1.77 2.83 -38.27
CA PHE A 545 -2.19 1.45 -37.95
C PHE A 545 -3.68 1.40 -37.65
N GLU A 546 -4.27 0.22 -37.83
CA GLU A 546 -5.69 -0.04 -37.57
C GLU A 546 -5.84 -0.87 -36.30
N LEU A 547 -6.38 -0.25 -35.24
CA LEU A 547 -6.61 -0.86 -33.92
C LEU A 547 -8.07 -0.68 -33.52
N TYR A 548 -8.54 -1.45 -32.54
CA TYR A 548 -9.93 -1.41 -32.07
C TYR A 548 -10.26 -0.08 -31.37
N VAL A 549 -11.55 0.27 -31.31
CA VAL A 549 -12.01 1.54 -30.71
C VAL A 549 -13.24 1.27 -29.87
N TRP A 550 -13.18 1.63 -28.59
CA TRP A 550 -14.30 1.45 -27.67
C TRP A 550 -14.69 2.78 -27.01
N PRO A 551 -15.71 3.47 -27.53
CA PRO A 551 -16.17 4.74 -26.96
C PRO A 551 -16.87 4.60 -25.61
N PHE A 552 -16.74 5.65 -24.80
CA PHE A 552 -17.35 5.81 -23.49
C PHE A 552 -17.98 7.20 -23.33
N ARG A 553 -18.79 7.41 -22.30
CA ARG A 553 -19.37 8.71 -21.93
C ARG A 553 -19.58 8.83 -20.43
N LYS A 554 -19.66 10.08 -19.95
CA LYS A 554 -20.06 10.41 -18.58
C LYS A 554 -21.58 10.67 -18.52
N GLN A 555 -22.26 10.09 -17.54
CA GLN A 555 -23.69 10.31 -17.30
C GLN A 555 -23.93 11.71 -16.70
N LEU A 556 -24.94 12.43 -17.22
CA LEU A 556 -25.39 13.71 -16.68
C LEU A 556 -26.66 13.47 -15.86
N PHE A 557 -26.65 13.78 -14.56
CA PHE A 557 -27.81 13.60 -13.68
C PHE A 557 -28.73 14.82 -13.72
N VAL A 558 -30.04 14.59 -13.79
CA VAL A 558 -31.06 15.65 -13.87
C VAL A 558 -32.12 15.42 -12.79
N GLY A 559 -31.83 15.76 -11.52
CA GLY A 559 -32.85 15.87 -10.47
C GLY A 559 -32.41 15.53 -9.03
N PRO A 560 -33.22 15.90 -8.02
CA PRO A 560 -32.98 15.56 -6.61
C PRO A 560 -33.24 14.07 -6.32
N VAL A 561 -32.47 13.52 -5.39
CA VAL A 561 -32.37 12.08 -5.10
C VAL A 561 -32.92 11.79 -3.72
N ASN A 562 -33.88 10.87 -3.63
CA ASN A 562 -34.47 10.41 -2.36
C ASN A 562 -34.34 8.88 -2.25
N PRO A 563 -33.22 8.37 -1.68
CA PRO A 563 -33.06 6.95 -1.41
C PRO A 563 -33.93 6.49 -0.25
N THR A 564 -34.47 5.27 -0.33
CA THR A 564 -35.13 4.59 0.80
C THR A 564 -34.16 3.60 1.42
N VAL A 565 -33.82 3.75 2.71
CA VAL A 565 -32.83 2.91 3.42
C VAL A 565 -33.54 1.89 4.31
N SER A 566 -33.06 0.65 4.38
CA SER A 566 -33.63 -0.38 5.27
C SER A 566 -32.59 -1.34 5.86
N LEU A 567 -32.78 -1.72 7.12
CA LEU A 567 -32.09 -2.83 7.81
C LEU A 567 -33.10 -3.91 8.21
N LYS A 568 -32.76 -5.20 8.05
CA LYS A 568 -33.63 -6.34 8.40
C LYS A 568 -32.86 -7.50 9.03
N GLY A 569 -33.36 -8.06 10.13
CA GLY A 569 -32.85 -9.27 10.77
C GLY A 569 -33.51 -10.58 10.29
N ASN A 570 -33.04 -11.74 10.77
CA ASN A 570 -33.69 -13.05 10.57
C ASN A 570 -34.95 -13.28 11.45
N GLY A 571 -35.25 -12.37 12.38
CA GLY A 571 -36.55 -12.25 13.08
C GLY A 571 -37.37 -11.09 12.55
N GLN A 572 -38.59 -10.90 13.08
CA GLN A 572 -39.52 -9.85 12.64
C GLN A 572 -38.87 -8.44 12.56
N GLN A 573 -39.51 -7.54 11.81
CA GLN A 573 -39.05 -6.17 11.59
C GLN A 573 -38.66 -5.48 12.91
N ASP A 574 -37.51 -4.81 12.86
CA ASP A 574 -37.01 -3.82 13.81
C ASP A 574 -36.49 -4.35 15.17
N LEU A 575 -36.80 -5.60 15.56
CA LEU A 575 -36.33 -6.19 16.82
C LEU A 575 -36.19 -7.72 16.76
N LEU A 576 -35.07 -8.25 17.23
CA LEU A 576 -34.82 -9.70 17.38
C LEU A 576 -34.31 -10.04 18.79
N HIS A 577 -34.87 -11.09 19.40
CA HIS A 577 -34.44 -11.63 20.70
C HIS A 577 -33.73 -12.98 20.50
N LEU A 578 -32.55 -13.16 21.09
CA LEU A 578 -31.78 -14.40 21.02
C LEU A 578 -31.13 -14.78 22.36
N SER A 579 -30.98 -16.07 22.61
CA SER A 579 -30.17 -16.60 23.72
C SER A 579 -28.70 -16.72 23.31
N LEU A 580 -27.78 -16.67 24.28
CA LEU A 580 -26.35 -16.91 24.03
C LEU A 580 -26.09 -18.22 23.26
N SER A 581 -25.15 -18.16 22.32
CA SER A 581 -24.80 -19.22 21.35
C SER A 581 -25.80 -19.50 20.22
N GLN A 582 -26.84 -18.67 20.04
CA GLN A 582 -27.67 -18.65 18.84
C GLN A 582 -27.08 -17.77 17.73
N GLU A 583 -27.52 -17.96 16.49
CA GLU A 583 -27.05 -17.23 15.30
C GLU A 583 -28.06 -16.16 14.85
N PHE A 584 -27.57 -15.00 14.42
CA PHE A 584 -28.40 -13.97 13.79
C PHE A 584 -27.89 -13.54 12.42
N ILE A 585 -28.79 -13.06 11.56
CA ILE A 585 -28.50 -12.52 10.23
C ILE A 585 -29.06 -11.11 10.09
N LEU A 586 -28.26 -10.13 9.64
CA LEU A 586 -28.72 -8.75 9.35
C LEU A 586 -28.47 -8.37 7.88
N SER A 587 -29.40 -7.66 7.24
CA SER A 587 -29.29 -7.17 5.86
C SER A 587 -29.62 -5.70 5.69
N ALA A 588 -28.77 -4.99 4.94
CA ALA A 588 -28.90 -3.57 4.60
C ALA A 588 -29.27 -3.39 3.11
N ALA A 589 -30.19 -2.48 2.79
CA ALA A 589 -30.60 -2.17 1.42
C ALA A 589 -30.99 -0.70 1.24
N VAL A 590 -30.81 -0.18 0.02
CA VAL A 590 -31.22 1.16 -0.40
C VAL A 590 -31.98 1.04 -1.72
N ASP A 591 -33.06 1.77 -1.89
CA ASP A 591 -33.79 1.83 -3.16
C ASP A 591 -33.76 3.27 -3.69
N TYR A 592 -33.23 3.47 -4.90
CA TYR A 592 -33.21 4.76 -5.57
C TYR A 592 -34.39 4.89 -6.53
N ASN A 593 -35.34 5.75 -6.19
CA ASN A 593 -36.50 6.03 -7.03
C ASN A 593 -36.15 6.57 -8.45
N ASN A 594 -34.92 7.05 -8.68
CA ASN A 594 -34.49 7.74 -9.92
C ASN A 594 -33.17 7.17 -10.52
N GLY A 595 -32.78 5.93 -10.21
CA GLY A 595 -31.58 5.27 -10.74
C GLY A 595 -30.34 5.33 -9.83
N ALA A 596 -29.31 4.54 -10.17
CA ALA A 596 -28.12 4.37 -9.34
C ALA A 596 -27.24 5.63 -9.26
N ILE A 597 -26.89 6.04 -8.04
CA ILE A 597 -26.19 7.31 -7.78
C ILE A 597 -25.06 7.09 -6.77
N LEU A 598 -23.93 7.75 -7.02
CA LEU A 598 -22.73 7.61 -6.22
C LEU A 598 -23.00 8.18 -4.83
N SER A 599 -22.86 7.34 -3.82
CA SER A 599 -23.17 7.71 -2.44
C SER A 599 -22.10 7.22 -1.47
N ASP A 600 -21.97 7.92 -0.36
CA ASP A 600 -21.18 7.48 0.80
C ASP A 600 -22.08 6.70 1.75
N PHE A 601 -21.63 5.53 2.20
CA PHE A 601 -22.38 4.64 3.10
C PHE A 601 -21.64 4.44 4.42
N LYS A 602 -22.40 4.34 5.51
CA LYS A 602 -21.88 3.98 6.84
C LYS A 602 -22.75 2.91 7.47
N ILE A 603 -22.12 1.90 8.06
CA ILE A 603 -22.77 0.85 8.87
C ILE A 603 -22.04 0.81 10.21
N TRP A 604 -22.77 0.86 11.32
CA TRP A 604 -22.20 0.76 12.66
C TRP A 604 -23.17 0.08 13.62
N TYR A 605 -22.71 -0.29 14.82
CA TYR A 605 -23.59 -0.69 15.91
C TYR A 605 -23.13 -0.13 17.26
N ASP A 606 -24.09 0.09 18.15
CA ASP A 606 -23.88 0.41 19.55
C ASP A 606 -24.05 -0.85 20.40
N ALA A 607 -23.05 -1.15 21.23
CA ALA A 607 -23.05 -2.29 22.12
C ALA A 607 -23.63 -1.95 23.51
N PRO A 608 -24.08 -2.95 24.30
CA PRO A 608 -24.65 -2.74 25.65
C PRO A 608 -23.67 -2.08 26.63
N ASP A 609 -22.37 -2.21 26.39
CA ASP A 609 -21.31 -1.60 27.20
C ASP A 609 -21.10 -0.10 26.90
N GLY A 610 -21.86 0.45 25.95
CA GLY A 610 -21.81 1.86 25.53
C GLY A 610 -20.77 2.16 24.45
N ASN A 611 -20.08 1.15 23.91
CA ASN A 611 -19.13 1.33 22.81
C ASN A 611 -19.82 1.27 21.45
N THR A 612 -19.43 2.18 20.54
CA THR A 612 -19.87 2.19 19.15
C THR A 612 -18.80 1.57 18.25
N TRP A 613 -19.23 0.78 17.27
CA TRP A 613 -18.35 0.08 16.34
C TRP A 613 -18.79 0.30 14.89
N TRP A 614 -17.91 0.83 14.06
CA TRP A 614 -18.09 1.14 12.65
C TRP A 614 -17.49 0.03 11.78
N LEU A 615 -18.28 -0.49 10.85
CA LEU A 615 -17.82 -1.46 9.85
C LEU A 615 -16.89 -0.76 8.86
N THR A 616 -15.91 -1.44 8.28
CA THR A 616 -15.02 -0.90 7.23
C THR A 616 -15.22 -1.56 5.86
N GLY A 617 -14.69 -0.93 4.79
CA GLY A 617 -14.74 -1.41 3.39
C GLY A 617 -14.20 -2.83 3.17
N ASN A 618 -13.30 -3.26 4.05
CA ASN A 618 -12.68 -4.58 4.09
C ASN A 618 -13.34 -5.54 5.11
N GLY A 619 -14.50 -5.17 5.67
CA GLY A 619 -15.28 -6.03 6.58
C GLY A 619 -14.79 -6.10 8.03
N GLN A 620 -13.99 -5.13 8.51
CA GLN A 620 -13.52 -5.05 9.90
C GLN A 620 -14.36 -4.04 10.72
N TRP A 621 -14.28 -4.09 12.07
CA TRP A 621 -15.01 -3.17 12.96
C TRP A 621 -14.03 -2.28 13.75
N PHE A 622 -14.30 -0.98 13.83
CA PHE A 622 -13.46 0.01 14.52
C PHE A 622 -14.29 0.94 15.41
N GLN A 623 -13.71 1.45 16.50
CA GLN A 623 -14.43 2.38 17.39
C GLN A 623 -14.46 3.84 16.89
N ASP A 624 -13.59 4.18 15.93
CA ASP A 624 -13.57 5.52 15.32
C ASP A 624 -14.62 5.65 14.20
N GLU A 625 -15.31 6.79 14.14
CA GLU A 625 -16.20 7.09 13.02
C GLU A 625 -15.41 7.18 11.70
N ARG A 626 -15.85 6.42 10.68
CA ARG A 626 -15.26 6.45 9.34
C ARG A 626 -16.36 6.58 8.28
N VAL A 627 -16.04 7.19 7.15
CA VAL A 627 -16.80 6.98 5.90
C VAL A 627 -16.24 5.73 5.27
N VAL A 628 -17.12 4.76 5.01
CA VAL A 628 -16.66 3.39 4.90
C VAL A 628 -16.72 2.87 3.49
N PHE A 629 -17.80 3.17 2.78
CA PHE A 629 -18.06 2.64 1.44
C PHE A 629 -18.48 3.78 0.52
N ARG A 630 -18.11 3.69 -0.77
CA ARG A 630 -18.50 4.61 -1.83
C ARG A 630 -18.84 3.84 -3.11
N GLY A 631 -19.99 4.09 -3.73
CA GLY A 631 -20.41 3.35 -4.93
C GLY A 631 -21.86 3.57 -5.39
N ASN A 632 -22.20 3.01 -6.56
CA ASN A 632 -23.54 2.97 -7.15
C ASN A 632 -24.21 1.64 -6.80
N LEU A 633 -24.69 1.48 -5.57
CA LEU A 633 -25.37 0.25 -5.19
C LEU A 633 -26.80 0.23 -5.79
N PHE A 634 -27.25 -0.91 -6.35
CA PHE A 634 -28.58 -1.54 -6.23
C PHE A 634 -29.22 -2.17 -7.48
N HIS A 635 -29.54 -3.47 -7.34
CA HIS A 635 -30.88 -4.03 -7.49
C HIS A 635 -31.08 -5.18 -6.46
N LEU A 636 -32.33 -5.35 -6.00
CA LEU A 636 -32.85 -6.09 -4.84
C LEU A 636 -32.63 -7.62 -4.75
N GLU A 637 -31.63 -8.20 -5.42
CA GLU A 637 -31.49 -9.68 -5.46
C GLU A 637 -30.27 -10.25 -4.74
N GLU A 638 -29.33 -9.43 -4.23
CA GLU A 638 -28.13 -9.93 -3.54
C GLU A 638 -27.85 -9.15 -2.23
N TYR A 639 -28.04 -9.86 -1.11
CA TYR A 639 -28.07 -9.35 0.26
C TYR A 639 -26.67 -8.97 0.79
N THR A 640 -26.55 -7.86 1.55
CA THR A 640 -25.47 -7.75 2.55
C THR A 640 -25.92 -8.59 3.75
N VAL A 641 -25.19 -9.62 4.16
CA VAL A 641 -25.62 -10.56 5.21
C VAL A 641 -24.58 -10.55 6.35
N PHE A 642 -24.94 -10.05 7.53
CA PHE A 642 -24.10 -10.18 8.73
C PHE A 642 -24.52 -11.41 9.51
N HIS A 643 -23.72 -12.48 9.53
CA HIS A 643 -23.94 -13.65 10.40
C HIS A 643 -23.08 -13.52 11.66
N ALA A 644 -23.57 -13.90 12.84
CA ALA A 644 -22.71 -13.99 14.03
C ALA A 644 -23.23 -15.01 15.04
N GLY A 645 -22.30 -15.73 15.68
CA GLY A 645 -22.57 -16.53 16.88
C GLY A 645 -22.54 -15.65 18.13
N THR A 646 -23.61 -15.69 18.92
CA THR A 646 -23.77 -14.85 20.13
C THR A 646 -22.96 -15.35 21.34
N SER A 647 -22.16 -16.41 21.19
CA SER A 647 -21.42 -17.05 22.28
C SER A 647 -20.32 -16.19 22.90
N ASN A 648 -19.82 -15.18 22.18
CA ASN A 648 -18.81 -14.23 22.66
C ASN A 648 -19.36 -12.81 22.84
N LEU A 649 -20.68 -12.65 22.74
CA LEU A 649 -21.35 -11.38 23.00
C LEU A 649 -21.87 -11.41 24.44
N ALA A 650 -21.67 -10.34 25.17
CA ALA A 650 -22.34 -10.12 26.44
C ALA A 650 -23.85 -9.90 26.23
N PRO A 651 -24.65 -10.29 27.24
CA PRO A 651 -26.08 -10.04 27.27
C PRO A 651 -26.41 -8.55 27.22
N GLY A 652 -27.52 -8.19 26.58
CA GLY A 652 -28.01 -6.82 26.47
C GLY A 652 -28.46 -6.44 25.07
N ASP A 653 -28.80 -5.15 24.90
CA ASP A 653 -29.31 -4.59 23.66
C ASP A 653 -28.19 -4.02 22.78
N TYR A 654 -28.14 -4.49 21.54
CA TYR A 654 -27.29 -3.97 20.47
C TYR A 654 -28.17 -3.21 19.47
N THR A 655 -27.76 -1.99 19.10
CA THR A 655 -28.47 -1.21 18.08
C THR A 655 -27.60 -1.09 16.84
N PHE A 656 -28.05 -1.62 15.71
CA PHE A 656 -27.37 -1.53 14.42
C PHE A 656 -27.92 -0.36 13.62
N HIS A 657 -27.05 0.30 12.87
CA HIS A 657 -27.34 1.50 12.10
C HIS A 657 -26.80 1.39 10.69
N PHE A 658 -27.55 1.93 9.73
CA PHE A 658 -27.15 2.05 8.34
C PHE A 658 -27.54 3.43 7.82
N SER A 659 -26.60 4.15 7.21
CA SER A 659 -26.86 5.45 6.61
C SER A 659 -26.26 5.61 5.21
N VAL A 660 -26.90 6.46 4.42
CA VAL A 660 -26.57 6.75 3.03
C VAL A 660 -26.57 8.25 2.83
N THR A 661 -25.49 8.74 2.23
CA THR A 661 -25.31 10.16 1.89
C THR A 661 -25.06 10.28 0.38
N PRO A 662 -26.06 10.71 -0.41
CA PRO A 662 -25.86 10.94 -1.83
C PRO A 662 -24.82 12.05 -2.09
N LEU A 663 -23.88 11.81 -3.01
CA LEU A 663 -22.92 12.84 -3.41
C LEU A 663 -23.61 13.84 -4.38
N GLN A 664 -24.11 14.95 -3.84
CA GLN A 664 -24.77 15.99 -4.63
C GLN A 664 -23.76 16.80 -5.47
N GLN A 665 -24.17 17.21 -6.68
CA GLN A 665 -23.33 17.98 -7.62
C GLN A 665 -23.42 19.50 -7.46
N GLN A 666 -24.16 20.04 -6.49
CA GLN A 666 -24.25 21.50 -6.27
C GLN A 666 -23.56 21.89 -4.96
N GLU A 667 -22.58 22.79 -5.08
CA GLU A 667 -21.59 23.17 -4.06
C GLU A 667 -22.13 23.88 -2.81
N GLU A 668 -23.45 24.05 -2.61
CA GLU A 668 -23.98 24.91 -1.54
C GLU A 668 -25.13 24.33 -0.70
N GLN A 669 -25.37 23.00 -0.72
CA GLN A 669 -26.32 22.38 0.21
C GLN A 669 -25.64 21.35 1.10
N THR A 670 -25.94 21.41 2.40
CA THR A 670 -25.56 20.36 3.35
C THR A 670 -26.14 19.02 2.89
N PRO A 671 -25.32 17.97 2.78
CA PRO A 671 -25.77 16.68 2.27
C PRO A 671 -26.85 16.10 3.18
N VAL A 672 -27.96 15.66 2.58
CA VAL A 672 -29.06 15.00 3.30
C VAL A 672 -28.67 13.55 3.56
N VAL A 673 -28.69 13.13 4.83
CA VAL A 673 -28.39 11.77 5.26
C VAL A 673 -29.70 11.00 5.46
N PHE A 674 -29.77 9.79 4.89
CA PHE A 674 -30.88 8.87 5.04
C PHE A 674 -30.42 7.66 5.87
N SER A 675 -31.21 7.22 6.85
CA SER A 675 -30.79 6.19 7.81
C SER A 675 -31.89 5.20 8.21
N SER A 676 -31.48 4.02 8.68
CA SER A 676 -32.33 2.97 9.23
C SER A 676 -31.60 2.29 10.39
N ASP A 677 -32.36 1.85 11.41
CA ASP A 677 -31.83 1.18 12.60
C ASP A 677 -32.45 -0.21 12.78
N PHE A 678 -31.79 -1.11 13.52
CA PHE A 678 -32.29 -2.43 13.89
C PHE A 678 -31.76 -2.86 15.27
N ILE A 679 -32.63 -3.37 16.15
CA ILE A 679 -32.25 -3.73 17.53
C ILE A 679 -32.15 -5.26 17.70
N LEU A 680 -31.10 -5.72 18.37
CA LEU A 680 -30.89 -7.11 18.77
C LEU A 680 -30.73 -7.19 20.30
N THR A 681 -31.57 -7.99 20.97
CA THR A 681 -31.49 -8.24 22.42
C THR A 681 -30.94 -9.64 22.70
N LEU A 682 -29.88 -9.74 23.50
CA LEU A 682 -29.26 -11.01 23.92
C LEU A 682 -29.54 -11.34 25.38
N GLU A 683 -30.05 -12.54 25.64
CA GLU A 683 -30.39 -13.04 26.98
C GLU A 683 -29.39 -14.11 27.48
N GLU A 684 -29.07 -14.09 28.79
CA GLU A 684 -28.22 -15.12 29.42
C GLU A 684 -28.85 -16.51 29.33
N ALA A 685 -28.02 -17.54 29.12
CA ALA A 685 -28.49 -18.92 29.16
C ALA A 685 -28.94 -19.27 30.58
N ALA A 686 -30.19 -19.71 30.74
CA ALA A 686 -30.73 -20.13 32.03
C ALA A 686 -29.83 -21.21 32.68
N SER A 687 -29.33 -20.93 33.89
CA SER A 687 -28.55 -21.89 34.68
C SER A 687 -29.38 -23.14 34.94
N THR A 688 -28.83 -24.31 34.61
CA THR A 688 -29.44 -25.63 34.86
C THR A 688 -29.31 -26.06 36.33
N GLU A 689 -29.56 -25.14 37.27
CA GLU A 689 -29.54 -25.41 38.72
C GLU A 689 -30.87 -25.18 39.45
N ASP A 690 -31.99 -25.02 38.74
CA ASP A 690 -33.34 -24.98 39.35
C ASP A 690 -34.29 -26.05 38.78
N VAL A 691 -33.85 -27.31 38.75
CA VAL A 691 -34.78 -28.46 38.66
C VAL A 691 -34.43 -29.48 39.73
N ILE A 692 -34.70 -29.14 40.99
CA ILE A 692 -35.01 -30.12 42.03
C ILE A 692 -36.25 -29.62 42.78
N ASP A 693 -37.22 -30.53 42.90
CA ASP A 693 -38.48 -30.48 43.66
C ASP A 693 -39.60 -29.57 43.14
N GLU A 694 -40.45 -30.13 42.26
CA GLU A 694 -41.88 -30.21 42.59
C GLU A 694 -42.44 -31.62 42.28
N GLU A 695 -43.20 -32.11 43.25
CA GLU A 695 -43.72 -33.47 43.40
C GLU A 695 -44.56 -33.95 42.21
N VAL A 696 -44.22 -35.14 41.70
CA VAL A 696 -45.17 -35.96 40.93
C VAL A 696 -46.23 -36.47 41.91
N THR A 697 -47.33 -35.74 42.02
CA THR A 697 -48.56 -36.27 42.61
C THR A 697 -49.25 -37.10 41.53
N VAL A 698 -49.16 -38.42 41.65
CA VAL A 698 -49.94 -39.38 40.86
C VAL A 698 -51.42 -39.20 41.20
N LEU A 699 -52.22 -38.76 40.23
CA LEU A 699 -53.65 -39.03 40.22
C LEU A 699 -53.89 -40.26 39.33
N VAL A 700 -54.45 -41.26 39.98
CA VAL A 700 -54.92 -42.53 39.44
C VAL A 700 -56.15 -42.29 38.56
N ASP A 701 -56.15 -42.90 37.38
CA ASP A 701 -57.28 -43.74 36.89
C ASP A 701 -56.73 -44.89 36.03
#